data_AF-A0A2E0UZ33-F1
#
_entry.id   AF-A0A2E0UZ33-F1
#
_cell.length_a   1.000
_cell.length_b   1.000
_cell.length_c   1.000
_cell.angle_alpha   90.00
_cell.angle_beta   90.00
_cell.angle_gamma   90.00
#
_symmetry.space_group_name_H-M   'P 1'
#
loop_
_entity.id
_entity.type
_entity.pdbx_description
1 polymer ?
#
loop_
_entity_poly.entity_id
_entity_poly.type
_entity_poly.pdbx_seq_one_letter_code
_entity_poly.pdbx_strand_id
1 'polypeptide(L)'
;MQPTIHNLIKFCQLEISHNYTNSAVIGGFENMLSVWIPDAKKQNVPLDLITKVEALFKDYDRSTHDQRVETIKNMLTILNKPESAQINSSKEQKNLNEEYLQKNQQPYEVKNSTKSISQPVKEPSQITDQVKTTEKTLSTTKISFLDPKTGLGAPLQTIPNVGPAKSKALSTIGLFTLEDLLYFFPRKYEDYSLLLPINRIEYNQKVTVIGSVKSIHTRSAKNNKIKITELILEDGTGTLRITFFNQPFLHKRLFKGAQIVVSGKTDMYLGRIAMNNPNWEKLDQKNLFTNRIVPIYKLTKNITQNWLRKIMDHTVSQWAPRVPDYFPTSLINKADLLDLSKAIYEVHNPETFELLARAQQRISFDEIFFLQLGVLQQRRNWQKATSTVFNVTTEWLEGIYQKLPYQLTNAQLRTIQDIRNDFMKGIPMSRLVQGDVGSGKTMVAAIAAAIATQNGNTQAALMAPTSILAEQHYKNLLDFFTEQDLLHSNQIRLLIGSTSNTEKEEIRQSLKDGTIKVIIGTHALLEDPIEFNNLEFVVIDEQHRFGVTQRSVLRDKGNSPHILVMTATPIPRSLALTVCGDLDISVMDEMPPGRQPVSTHIVSPLDRARVYQLIHNQLAEERQAFIVYPLVSTEEVEESDDSDQITNAAVNEHTRLQTEIFSTRTVGLLHGKMRPEEKDQIMFDFKNKKIDILVSTTVVEVGVDIPNASVMLIEGANRFGLAQLHQLRGRVGRGNHKSYCLLIPENEDAVENERLKVMQETNDGFVLAEKDLAQRGPGDFLGNRQSGYMDLRLANIMDVKLIEKAREFAQSIFEKDPDLNAEEHQEIKHILNHYWKTGTGDIS
;
A
#
# COMPACT_ATOMS: atom_id res chain seq x y z
N MET A 1 -5.92 -28.93 -1.44
CA MET A 1 -6.91 -29.67 -0.61
C MET A 1 -8.09 -30.08 -1.51
N GLN A 2 -8.77 -31.21 -1.29
CA GLN A 2 -9.95 -31.57 -2.11
C GLN A 2 -11.10 -30.56 -1.88
N PRO A 3 -11.82 -30.08 -2.91
CA PRO A 3 -12.79 -29.00 -2.74
C PRO A 3 -14.03 -29.41 -1.92
N THR A 4 -14.43 -30.68 -1.92
CA THR A 4 -15.43 -31.23 -0.98
C THR A 4 -15.01 -31.09 0.48
N ILE A 5 -13.74 -31.33 0.80
CA ILE A 5 -13.19 -31.17 2.15
C ILE A 5 -13.15 -29.67 2.53
N HIS A 6 -12.73 -28.80 1.61
CA HIS A 6 -12.72 -27.34 1.84
C HIS A 6 -14.14 -26.79 2.13
N ASN A 7 -15.15 -27.23 1.37
CA ASN A 7 -16.55 -26.87 1.63
C ASN A 7 -17.03 -27.34 3.01
N LEU A 8 -16.63 -28.54 3.45
CA LEU A 8 -17.00 -29.07 4.76
C LEU A 8 -16.36 -28.28 5.91
N ILE A 9 -15.09 -27.88 5.77
CA ILE A 9 -14.42 -26.96 6.71
C ILE A 9 -15.18 -25.62 6.78
N LYS A 10 -15.57 -25.07 5.62
CA LYS A 10 -16.32 -23.81 5.54
C LYS A 10 -17.68 -23.89 6.22
N PHE A 11 -18.42 -25.00 6.07
CA PHE A 11 -19.66 -25.22 6.81
C PHE A 11 -19.42 -25.31 8.32
N CYS A 12 -18.38 -26.02 8.77
CA CYS A 12 -18.02 -26.08 10.20
C CYS A 12 -17.64 -24.70 10.77
N GLN A 13 -16.95 -23.85 10.00
CA GLN A 13 -16.59 -22.48 10.39
C GLN A 13 -17.80 -21.54 10.45
N LEU A 14 -18.72 -21.66 9.48
CA LEU A 14 -19.99 -20.92 9.50
C LEU A 14 -20.86 -21.34 10.69
N GLU A 15 -20.87 -22.62 11.06
CA GLU A 15 -21.64 -23.13 12.20
C GLU A 15 -21.10 -22.60 13.54
N ILE A 16 -19.79 -22.39 13.66
CA ILE A 16 -19.18 -21.66 14.78
C ILE A 16 -19.66 -20.21 14.82
N SER A 17 -19.70 -19.50 13.68
CA SER A 17 -20.16 -18.10 13.65
C SER A 17 -21.67 -17.94 13.88
N HIS A 18 -22.45 -19.01 13.71
CA HIS A 18 -23.88 -19.07 14.00
C HIS A 18 -24.19 -19.74 15.37
N ASN A 19 -23.17 -19.91 16.22
CA ASN A 19 -23.28 -20.48 17.57
C ASN A 19 -24.04 -21.82 17.63
N TYR A 20 -23.66 -22.77 16.75
CA TYR A 20 -24.08 -24.18 16.78
C TYR A 20 -25.60 -24.40 16.65
N THR A 21 -26.29 -23.47 15.98
CA THR A 21 -27.75 -23.45 15.81
C THR A 21 -28.27 -24.41 14.73
N ASN A 22 -27.39 -25.10 13.98
CA ASN A 22 -27.68 -25.91 12.79
C ASN A 22 -28.25 -25.09 11.61
N SER A 23 -27.84 -23.82 11.49
CA SER A 23 -28.30 -22.91 10.43
C SER A 23 -27.26 -22.64 9.33
N ALA A 24 -26.02 -23.14 9.46
CA ALA A 24 -24.96 -22.88 8.49
C ALA A 24 -25.19 -23.51 7.09
N VAL A 25 -26.12 -24.46 6.99
CA VAL A 25 -26.55 -25.08 5.72
C VAL A 25 -28.08 -25.10 5.66
N ILE A 26 -28.65 -24.80 4.48
CA ILE A 26 -30.10 -24.86 4.26
C ILE A 26 -30.58 -26.30 4.43
N GLY A 27 -31.36 -26.54 5.49
CA GLY A 27 -31.83 -27.88 5.88
C GLY A 27 -30.94 -28.62 6.88
N GLY A 28 -29.91 -27.98 7.46
CA GLY A 28 -29.07 -28.57 8.49
C GLY A 28 -27.99 -29.54 7.99
N PHE A 29 -27.16 -30.01 8.91
CA PHE A 29 -26.04 -30.91 8.59
C PHE A 29 -26.50 -32.33 8.18
N GLU A 30 -27.66 -32.82 8.63
CA GLU A 30 -28.19 -34.11 8.17
C GLU A 30 -28.50 -34.08 6.64
N ASN A 31 -29.16 -33.03 6.14
CA ASN A 31 -29.41 -32.88 4.70
C ASN A 31 -28.13 -32.63 3.89
N MET A 32 -27.14 -31.94 4.46
CA MET A 32 -25.83 -31.70 3.82
C MET A 32 -25.13 -33.01 3.42
N LEU A 33 -25.20 -34.05 4.26
CA LEU A 33 -24.61 -35.38 3.97
C LEU A 33 -25.15 -35.99 2.67
N SER A 34 -26.45 -35.80 2.37
CA SER A 34 -27.10 -36.38 1.18
C SER A 34 -26.49 -35.89 -0.15
N VAL A 35 -25.98 -34.66 -0.17
CA VAL A 35 -25.31 -34.04 -1.33
C VAL A 35 -23.80 -34.26 -1.26
N TRP A 36 -23.21 -34.17 -0.06
CA TRP A 36 -21.76 -34.23 0.12
C TRP A 36 -21.19 -35.63 -0.10
N ILE A 37 -21.84 -36.70 0.37
CA ILE A 37 -21.32 -38.08 0.24
C ILE A 37 -21.17 -38.51 -1.24
N PRO A 38 -22.12 -38.26 -2.15
CA PRO A 38 -21.93 -38.49 -3.59
C PRO A 38 -20.73 -37.75 -4.19
N ASP A 39 -20.52 -36.48 -3.84
CA ASP A 39 -19.43 -35.67 -4.41
C ASP A 39 -18.07 -36.00 -3.81
N ALA A 40 -18.01 -36.35 -2.51
CA ALA A 40 -16.80 -36.89 -1.87
C ALA A 40 -16.35 -38.20 -2.55
N LYS A 41 -17.28 -39.08 -2.91
CA LYS A 41 -17.00 -40.30 -3.69
C LYS A 41 -16.50 -39.99 -5.11
N LYS A 42 -17.09 -39.01 -5.82
CA LYS A 42 -16.60 -38.56 -7.14
C LYS A 42 -15.18 -37.97 -7.10
N GLN A 43 -14.77 -37.38 -5.97
CA GLN A 43 -13.48 -36.71 -5.81
C GLN A 43 -12.37 -37.58 -5.19
N ASN A 44 -12.63 -38.89 -4.99
CA ASN A 44 -11.71 -39.83 -4.34
C ASN A 44 -11.29 -39.41 -2.92
N VAL A 45 -12.27 -38.98 -2.09
CA VAL A 45 -12.07 -38.85 -0.63
C VAL A 45 -11.96 -40.26 -0.02
N PRO A 46 -11.02 -40.53 0.92
CA PRO A 46 -10.87 -41.86 1.55
C PRO A 46 -12.16 -42.33 2.25
N LEU A 47 -12.56 -43.60 2.03
CA LEU A 47 -13.83 -44.12 2.57
C LEU A 47 -13.94 -43.99 4.10
N ASP A 48 -12.85 -44.26 4.83
CA ASP A 48 -12.76 -44.11 6.29
C ASP A 48 -13.16 -42.68 6.75
N LEU A 49 -12.67 -41.66 6.03
CA LEU A 49 -13.01 -40.26 6.31
C LEU A 49 -14.49 -40.00 6.00
N ILE A 50 -15.02 -40.51 4.88
CA ILE A 50 -16.45 -40.39 4.54
C ILE A 50 -17.33 -41.01 5.63
N THR A 51 -17.01 -42.22 6.10
CA THR A 51 -17.78 -42.88 7.18
C THR A 51 -17.69 -42.13 8.51
N LYS A 52 -16.58 -41.44 8.80
CA LYS A 52 -16.44 -40.57 9.99
C LYS A 52 -17.29 -39.31 9.87
N VAL A 53 -17.35 -38.68 8.69
CA VAL A 53 -18.24 -37.52 8.44
C VAL A 53 -19.71 -37.93 8.62
N GLU A 54 -20.10 -39.06 8.01
CA GLU A 54 -21.46 -39.59 8.08
C GLU A 54 -21.86 -39.91 9.53
N ALA A 55 -21.01 -40.60 10.29
CA ALA A 55 -21.27 -40.93 11.69
C ALA A 55 -21.36 -39.71 12.62
N LEU A 56 -20.59 -38.64 12.37
CA LEU A 56 -20.58 -37.44 13.21
C LEU A 56 -21.79 -36.52 12.98
N PHE A 57 -22.27 -36.40 11.73
CA PHE A 57 -23.32 -35.43 11.40
C PHE A 57 -24.74 -36.00 11.31
N LYS A 58 -24.90 -37.33 11.26
CA LYS A 58 -26.21 -37.99 11.10
C LYS A 58 -27.25 -37.65 12.16
N ASP A 59 -26.84 -37.44 13.41
CA ASP A 59 -27.73 -37.08 14.53
C ASP A 59 -27.54 -35.61 14.98
N TYR A 60 -26.81 -34.79 14.21
CA TYR A 60 -26.48 -33.39 14.57
C TYR A 60 -27.73 -32.49 14.71
N ASP A 61 -28.75 -32.75 13.88
CA ASP A 61 -30.05 -32.09 13.95
C ASP A 61 -30.75 -32.31 15.30
N ARG A 62 -30.44 -33.41 16.01
CA ARG A 62 -31.08 -33.83 17.28
C ARG A 62 -30.21 -33.66 18.52
N SER A 63 -28.93 -33.36 18.37
CA SER A 63 -27.99 -33.22 19.49
C SER A 63 -28.15 -31.88 20.22
N THR A 64 -27.74 -31.85 21.50
CA THR A 64 -27.76 -30.63 22.32
C THR A 64 -26.67 -29.64 21.88
N HIS A 65 -26.80 -28.36 22.28
CA HIS A 65 -25.82 -27.32 21.97
C HIS A 65 -24.37 -27.75 22.27
N ASP A 66 -24.12 -28.31 23.45
CA ASP A 66 -22.77 -28.67 23.88
C ASP A 66 -22.24 -29.91 23.12
N GLN A 67 -23.12 -30.85 22.77
CA GLN A 67 -22.77 -31.96 21.86
C GLN A 67 -22.41 -31.44 20.46
N ARG A 68 -23.12 -30.43 19.94
CA ARG A 68 -22.77 -29.80 18.66
C ARG A 68 -21.42 -29.09 18.70
N VAL A 69 -21.13 -28.40 19.80
CA VAL A 69 -19.80 -27.79 20.07
C VAL A 69 -18.71 -28.85 20.01
N GLU A 70 -18.90 -30.02 20.64
CA GLU A 70 -17.95 -31.13 20.58
C GLU A 70 -17.85 -31.75 19.18
N THR A 71 -18.96 -32.03 18.50
CA THR A 71 -18.96 -32.60 17.14
C THR A 71 -18.21 -31.72 16.14
N ILE A 72 -18.42 -30.40 16.16
CA ILE A 72 -17.71 -29.47 15.26
C ILE A 72 -16.23 -29.37 15.60
N LYS A 73 -15.85 -29.36 16.89
CA LYS A 73 -14.45 -29.41 17.32
C LYS A 73 -13.75 -30.71 16.90
N ASN A 74 -14.41 -31.85 17.10
CA ASN A 74 -13.92 -33.16 16.70
C ASN A 74 -13.78 -33.28 15.18
N MET A 75 -14.72 -32.69 14.41
CA MET A 75 -14.58 -32.67 12.96
C MET A 75 -13.42 -31.78 12.51
N LEU A 76 -13.26 -30.58 13.08
CA LEU A 76 -12.16 -29.68 12.71
C LEU A 76 -10.77 -30.21 13.13
N THR A 77 -10.65 -31.04 14.17
CA THR A 77 -9.39 -31.72 14.50
C THR A 77 -9.12 -32.92 13.59
N ILE A 78 -10.15 -33.68 13.18
CA ILE A 78 -10.03 -34.72 12.14
C ILE A 78 -9.60 -34.13 10.79
N LEU A 79 -10.04 -32.91 10.45
CA LEU A 79 -9.73 -32.24 9.20
C LEU A 79 -8.39 -31.47 9.20
N ASN A 80 -7.85 -31.12 10.38
CA ASN A 80 -6.62 -30.34 10.52
C ASN A 80 -5.50 -31.08 11.28
N LYS A 81 -5.21 -32.33 10.91
CA LYS A 81 -4.01 -33.03 11.42
C LYS A 81 -3.24 -33.83 10.35
N PRO A 82 -1.97 -33.46 10.08
CA PRO A 82 -0.92 -34.43 9.82
C PRO A 82 -0.35 -34.99 11.15
N GLU A 83 0.68 -35.83 11.02
CA GLU A 83 1.57 -36.38 12.06
C GLU A 83 1.11 -37.62 12.87
N SER A 84 2.14 -38.35 13.31
CA SER A 84 2.12 -39.73 13.82
C SER A 84 2.24 -39.80 15.35
N ALA A 85 2.38 -41.02 15.90
CA ALA A 85 2.63 -41.35 17.31
C ALA A 85 1.41 -41.20 18.28
N GLN A 86 1.23 -42.03 19.33
CA GLN A 86 1.93 -43.26 19.76
C GLN A 86 1.14 -44.09 20.83
N ILE A 87 1.55 -45.36 21.01
CA ILE A 87 1.61 -46.15 22.27
C ILE A 87 0.32 -46.73 22.92
N ASN A 88 0.28 -48.08 22.89
CA ASN A 88 -0.07 -49.09 23.90
C ASN A 88 -1.23 -48.91 24.91
N SER A 89 -2.11 -49.92 24.93
CA SER A 89 -2.31 -50.75 26.14
C SER A 89 -2.06 -52.22 25.78
N SER A 90 -1.79 -53.09 26.76
CA SER A 90 -1.24 -54.43 26.50
C SER A 90 -1.81 -55.55 27.37
N LYS A 91 -2.30 -56.61 26.71
CA LYS A 91 -2.33 -58.03 27.12
C LYS A 91 -3.45 -58.80 26.37
N GLU A 92 -3.08 -59.43 25.26
CA GLU A 92 -3.48 -60.82 25.01
C GLU A 92 -2.40 -61.50 24.14
N GLN A 93 -2.28 -62.82 24.21
CA GLN A 93 -1.11 -63.55 23.73
C GLN A 93 -1.47 -64.76 22.85
N LYS A 94 -0.73 -64.86 21.74
CA LYS A 94 -0.46 -66.05 20.91
C LYS A 94 -1.59 -66.55 20.00
N ASN A 95 -1.13 -67.17 18.91
CA ASN A 95 -1.86 -67.88 17.86
C ASN A 95 -2.68 -66.95 16.93
N LEU A 96 -2.68 -67.12 15.60
CA LEU A 96 -1.97 -68.08 14.75
C LEU A 96 -1.03 -67.37 13.76
N ASN A 97 0.06 -68.04 13.40
CA ASN A 97 0.93 -67.66 12.29
C ASN A 97 0.94 -68.81 11.26
N GLU A 98 -0.24 -69.12 10.71
CA GLU A 98 -0.47 -70.27 9.82
C GLU A 98 -1.72 -70.02 8.95
N GLU A 99 -1.53 -69.53 7.70
CA GLU A 99 -2.37 -69.88 6.52
C GLU A 99 -1.92 -69.18 5.21
N TYR A 100 -1.26 -68.01 5.27
CA TYR A 100 -0.92 -67.23 4.06
C TYR A 100 0.42 -67.58 3.37
N LEU A 101 0.85 -68.84 3.48
CA LEU A 101 2.01 -69.39 2.75
C LEU A 101 1.70 -70.73 2.06
N GLN A 102 0.53 -70.87 1.41
CA GLN A 102 0.28 -71.97 0.47
C GLN A 102 -0.87 -71.72 -0.53
N LYS A 103 -0.55 -71.14 -1.71
CA LYS A 103 -1.21 -71.41 -3.01
C LYS A 103 -0.50 -70.73 -4.19
N ASN A 104 0.47 -71.48 -4.74
CA ASN A 104 0.87 -71.65 -6.15
C ASN A 104 0.40 -70.57 -7.17
N GLN A 105 1.30 -69.79 -7.78
CA GLN A 105 2.19 -70.14 -8.92
C GLN A 105 1.51 -70.14 -10.31
N GLN A 106 1.99 -69.22 -11.19
CA GLN A 106 2.42 -69.33 -12.62
C GLN A 106 2.00 -70.57 -13.48
N PRO A 107 1.94 -70.51 -14.85
CA PRO A 107 2.96 -69.85 -15.71
C PRO A 107 2.63 -69.39 -17.17
N TYR A 108 3.65 -68.82 -17.85
CA TYR A 108 3.88 -68.68 -19.33
C TYR A 108 2.88 -67.84 -20.19
N GLU A 109 3.18 -67.40 -21.42
CA GLU A 109 4.29 -67.66 -22.38
C GLU A 109 4.64 -66.42 -23.26
N VAL A 110 5.69 -66.49 -24.09
CA VAL A 110 6.16 -65.45 -25.05
C VAL A 110 6.21 -66.01 -26.48
N LYS A 111 5.93 -65.19 -27.51
CA LYS A 111 6.23 -65.53 -28.92
C LYS A 111 6.93 -64.40 -29.67
N ASN A 112 7.95 -64.79 -30.45
CA ASN A 112 8.77 -63.93 -31.31
C ASN A 112 8.31 -63.99 -32.78
N SER A 113 8.64 -62.96 -33.55
CA SER A 113 8.94 -63.09 -34.98
C SER A 113 10.05 -62.11 -35.38
N THR A 114 10.99 -62.56 -36.21
CA THR A 114 12.26 -61.84 -36.51
C THR A 114 12.40 -61.53 -38.00
N LYS A 115 13.11 -60.43 -38.31
CA LYS A 115 13.99 -60.19 -39.48
C LYS A 115 14.43 -58.71 -39.54
N SER A 116 15.60 -58.31 -40.04
CA SER A 116 16.92 -58.96 -40.20
C SER A 116 17.92 -58.00 -40.87
N ILE A 117 19.18 -57.93 -40.40
CA ILE A 117 20.40 -57.59 -41.20
C ILE A 117 20.48 -56.10 -41.69
N SER A 118 21.61 -55.37 -41.75
CA SER A 118 23.05 -55.60 -41.45
C SER A 118 23.78 -54.30 -41.02
N GLN A 119 24.99 -54.46 -40.47
CA GLN A 119 26.08 -53.44 -40.39
C GLN A 119 26.87 -53.41 -41.74
N PRO A 120 28.10 -52.84 -41.95
CA PRO A 120 28.99 -52.09 -41.03
C PRO A 120 29.86 -50.91 -41.62
N VAL A 121 30.44 -50.10 -40.72
CA VAL A 121 31.89 -49.67 -40.69
C VAL A 121 32.52 -48.67 -41.72
N LYS A 122 33.28 -47.70 -41.14
CA LYS A 122 34.47 -46.93 -41.62
C LYS A 122 34.36 -45.74 -42.61
N GLU A 123 34.99 -44.64 -42.19
CA GLU A 123 35.71 -43.66 -43.03
C GLU A 123 37.04 -44.28 -43.54
N PRO A 124 37.69 -43.81 -44.63
CA PRO A 124 38.51 -42.58 -44.54
C PRO A 124 38.70 -41.78 -45.87
N SER A 125 39.65 -40.83 -45.84
CA SER A 125 40.48 -40.26 -46.94
C SER A 125 40.09 -38.91 -47.58
N GLN A 126 41.09 -38.24 -48.16
CA GLN A 126 41.15 -36.81 -48.56
C GLN A 126 41.71 -36.67 -50.00
N ILE A 127 42.01 -35.43 -50.45
CA ILE A 127 42.88 -35.07 -51.61
C ILE A 127 42.19 -35.30 -52.99
N THR A 128 42.07 -34.34 -53.94
CA THR A 128 42.59 -32.95 -54.11
C THR A 128 41.74 -32.13 -55.09
N ASP A 129 41.88 -30.78 -55.06
CA ASP A 129 42.04 -29.79 -56.16
C ASP A 129 41.51 -30.08 -57.60
N GLN A 130 40.99 -29.14 -58.42
CA GLN A 130 40.94 -27.65 -58.43
C GLN A 130 39.96 -27.17 -59.57
N VAL A 131 39.60 -25.91 -59.88
CA VAL A 131 39.79 -24.52 -59.37
C VAL A 131 38.72 -23.57 -60.00
N LYS A 132 38.40 -22.40 -59.38
CA LYS A 132 37.60 -21.23 -59.91
C LYS A 132 36.12 -21.51 -60.27
N THR A 133 35.11 -20.63 -60.09
CA THR A 133 34.89 -19.30 -59.44
C THR A 133 33.35 -19.16 -59.23
N THR A 134 32.73 -18.17 -58.58
CA THR A 134 33.09 -16.78 -58.18
C THR A 134 32.37 -16.42 -56.85
N GLU A 135 32.47 -15.15 -56.40
CA GLU A 135 31.97 -14.68 -55.10
C GLU A 135 30.48 -14.28 -55.08
N LYS A 136 29.81 -14.51 -53.93
CA LYS A 136 29.23 -13.42 -53.13
C LYS A 136 28.92 -13.84 -51.69
N THR A 137 29.17 -12.93 -50.76
CA THR A 137 29.21 -13.18 -49.31
C THR A 137 27.89 -12.92 -48.59
N LEU A 138 27.54 -13.80 -47.65
CA LEU A 138 26.69 -13.50 -46.50
C LEU A 138 27.40 -14.03 -45.25
N SER A 139 27.98 -13.13 -44.46
CA SER A 139 28.79 -13.44 -43.29
C SER A 139 27.92 -13.88 -42.11
N THR A 140 28.00 -15.15 -41.71
CA THR A 140 27.44 -15.66 -40.45
C THR A 140 28.33 -15.26 -39.27
N THR A 141 28.21 -14.01 -38.82
CA THR A 141 28.94 -13.51 -37.65
C THR A 141 28.52 -14.29 -36.41
N LYS A 142 29.41 -15.16 -35.91
CA LYS A 142 29.23 -15.88 -34.64
C LYS A 142 29.17 -14.84 -33.51
N ILE A 143 28.02 -14.71 -32.86
CA ILE A 143 27.94 -13.97 -31.60
C ILE A 143 28.63 -14.81 -30.53
N SER A 144 29.75 -14.31 -30.01
CA SER A 144 30.49 -14.93 -28.91
C SER A 144 29.69 -14.93 -27.62
N PHE A 145 29.92 -15.93 -26.77
CA PHE A 145 29.37 -15.99 -25.43
C PHE A 145 29.71 -14.70 -24.65
N LEU A 146 28.69 -14.10 -24.05
CA LEU A 146 28.78 -12.94 -23.15
C LEU A 146 28.40 -13.39 -21.75
N ASP A 147 29.03 -12.79 -20.73
CA ASP A 147 28.72 -13.04 -19.32
C ASP A 147 27.25 -12.74 -19.01
N PRO A 148 26.57 -13.53 -18.16
CA PRO A 148 25.16 -13.29 -17.83
C PRO A 148 24.93 -11.88 -17.25
N LYS A 149 25.86 -11.37 -16.43
CA LYS A 149 25.81 -9.99 -15.91
C LYS A 149 26.00 -8.92 -17.00
N THR A 150 26.66 -9.22 -18.13
CA THR A 150 26.82 -8.28 -19.25
C THR A 150 25.64 -8.26 -20.22
N GLY A 151 24.81 -9.31 -20.23
CA GLY A 151 23.66 -9.42 -21.13
C GLY A 151 22.42 -8.64 -20.68
N LEU A 152 22.15 -8.57 -19.38
CA LEU A 152 20.91 -7.99 -18.83
C LEU A 152 20.78 -6.48 -19.08
N GLY A 153 21.89 -5.74 -18.98
CA GLY A 153 21.96 -4.31 -19.32
C GLY A 153 21.92 -3.99 -20.83
N ALA A 154 21.80 -4.99 -21.71
CA ALA A 154 21.79 -4.75 -23.15
C ALA A 154 20.53 -3.97 -23.59
N PRO A 155 20.64 -3.04 -24.56
CA PRO A 155 19.51 -2.22 -24.99
C PRO A 155 18.46 -3.05 -25.74
N LEU A 156 17.19 -2.67 -25.58
CA LEU A 156 16.02 -3.39 -26.15
C LEU A 156 16.08 -3.66 -27.67
N GLN A 157 16.87 -2.89 -28.42
CA GLN A 157 17.07 -3.05 -29.86
C GLN A 157 17.81 -4.36 -30.23
N THR A 158 18.43 -5.03 -29.26
CA THR A 158 19.01 -6.38 -29.41
C THR A 158 17.95 -7.48 -29.56
N ILE A 159 16.70 -7.24 -29.13
CA ILE A 159 15.63 -8.24 -29.17
C ILE A 159 15.07 -8.35 -30.60
N PRO A 160 14.98 -9.56 -31.18
CA PRO A 160 14.31 -9.77 -32.46
C PRO A 160 12.89 -9.18 -32.48
N ASN A 161 12.58 -8.39 -33.51
CA ASN A 161 11.32 -7.65 -33.73
C ASN A 161 11.12 -6.34 -32.92
N VAL A 162 12.11 -5.87 -32.14
CA VAL A 162 12.11 -4.55 -31.49
C VAL A 162 12.90 -3.53 -32.32
N GLY A 163 12.27 -3.03 -33.39
CA GLY A 163 12.85 -1.95 -34.20
C GLY A 163 12.88 -0.59 -33.48
N PRO A 164 13.64 0.41 -33.98
CA PRO A 164 13.88 1.68 -33.29
C PRO A 164 12.60 2.45 -32.94
N ALA A 165 11.59 2.44 -33.80
CA ALA A 165 10.29 3.05 -33.52
C ALA A 165 9.54 2.41 -32.33
N LYS A 166 9.77 1.11 -32.06
CA LYS A 166 9.19 0.42 -30.90
C LYS A 166 10.05 0.58 -29.65
N SER A 167 11.37 0.58 -29.79
CA SER A 167 12.29 0.98 -28.71
C SER A 167 11.92 2.38 -28.17
N LYS A 168 11.68 3.36 -29.05
CA LYS A 168 11.22 4.71 -28.66
C LYS A 168 9.81 4.72 -28.03
N ALA A 169 8.96 3.74 -28.31
CA ALA A 169 7.63 3.59 -27.71
C ALA A 169 7.63 2.75 -26.40
N LEU A 170 8.75 2.10 -26.07
CA LEU A 170 9.00 1.42 -24.80
C LEU A 170 9.73 2.37 -23.82
N SER A 171 10.64 3.22 -24.31
CA SER A 171 11.29 4.24 -23.47
C SER A 171 10.31 5.29 -22.91
N THR A 172 9.14 5.50 -23.54
CA THR A 172 8.08 6.37 -22.99
C THR A 172 7.28 5.75 -21.83
N ILE A 173 7.59 4.52 -21.44
CA ILE A 173 7.18 3.88 -20.16
C ILE A 173 8.39 3.39 -19.35
N GLY A 174 9.55 4.03 -19.54
CA GLY A 174 10.75 3.79 -18.72
C GLY A 174 11.53 2.51 -19.05
N LEU A 175 11.28 1.86 -20.19
CA LEU A 175 11.91 0.59 -20.56
C LEU A 175 13.05 0.82 -21.56
N PHE A 176 14.29 0.49 -21.19
CA PHE A 176 15.50 0.76 -21.96
C PHE A 176 16.40 -0.48 -22.18
N THR A 177 16.41 -1.42 -21.24
CA THR A 177 17.27 -2.61 -21.15
C THR A 177 16.48 -3.93 -21.15
N LEU A 178 17.16 -5.08 -21.26
CA LEU A 178 16.49 -6.39 -21.09
C LEU A 178 16.01 -6.59 -19.65
N GLU A 179 16.76 -6.10 -18.67
CA GLU A 179 16.41 -6.11 -17.26
C GLU A 179 15.09 -5.36 -16.99
N ASP A 180 14.91 -4.17 -17.57
CA ASP A 180 13.65 -3.41 -17.44
C ASP A 180 12.42 -4.21 -17.89
N LEU A 181 12.54 -5.07 -18.91
CA LEU A 181 11.44 -5.96 -19.32
C LEU A 181 11.20 -7.09 -18.33
N LEU A 182 12.25 -7.69 -17.73
CA LEU A 182 12.09 -8.75 -16.74
C LEU A 182 11.43 -8.26 -15.44
N TYR A 183 11.47 -6.95 -15.18
CA TYR A 183 10.77 -6.31 -14.06
C TYR A 183 9.50 -5.54 -14.49
N PHE A 184 9.08 -5.60 -15.76
CA PHE A 184 7.88 -4.88 -16.25
C PHE A 184 6.61 -5.71 -16.06
N PHE A 185 6.15 -5.81 -14.80
CA PHE A 185 5.12 -6.78 -14.41
C PHE A 185 3.71 -6.51 -14.98
N PRO A 186 2.87 -7.55 -15.13
CA PRO A 186 1.47 -7.40 -15.56
C PRO A 186 0.61 -6.63 -14.55
N ARG A 187 -0.26 -5.73 -15.02
CA ARG A 187 -1.24 -5.01 -14.18
C ARG A 187 -2.40 -5.90 -13.73
N LYS A 188 -2.77 -6.90 -14.54
CA LYS A 188 -3.79 -7.92 -14.22
C LYS A 188 -3.54 -9.19 -15.02
N TYR A 189 -4.23 -10.25 -14.60
CA TYR A 189 -4.28 -11.53 -15.30
C TYR A 189 -5.72 -11.80 -15.74
N GLU A 190 -5.89 -12.44 -16.90
CA GLU A 190 -7.19 -12.96 -17.34
C GLU A 190 -7.11 -14.47 -17.43
N ASP A 191 -7.97 -15.15 -16.66
CA ASP A 191 -8.10 -16.59 -16.73
C ASP A 191 -8.79 -16.99 -18.03
N TYR A 192 -8.07 -17.74 -18.85
CA TYR A 192 -8.56 -18.42 -20.03
C TYR A 192 -8.18 -19.91 -20.01
N SER A 193 -7.86 -20.47 -18.84
CA SER A 193 -7.58 -21.90 -18.64
C SER A 193 -8.83 -22.78 -18.77
N LEU A 194 -10.02 -22.23 -18.45
CA LEU A 194 -11.30 -22.93 -18.54
C LEU A 194 -11.73 -23.16 -20.00
N LEU A 195 -11.31 -24.30 -20.55
CA LEU A 195 -11.74 -24.80 -21.86
C LEU A 195 -13.08 -25.53 -21.72
N LEU A 196 -14.09 -25.11 -22.48
CA LEU A 196 -15.41 -25.75 -22.52
C LEU A 196 -15.90 -26.00 -23.96
N PRO A 197 -16.61 -27.12 -24.22
CA PRO A 197 -17.34 -27.33 -25.47
C PRO A 197 -18.54 -26.38 -25.54
N ILE A 198 -18.96 -26.02 -26.76
CA ILE A 198 -19.98 -25.00 -27.01
C ILE A 198 -21.31 -25.33 -26.33
N ASN A 199 -21.65 -26.61 -26.20
CA ASN A 199 -22.88 -27.07 -25.53
C ASN A 199 -22.88 -26.98 -23.98
N ARG A 200 -21.76 -26.60 -23.35
CA ARG A 200 -21.63 -26.40 -21.88
C ARG A 200 -21.30 -24.96 -21.47
N ILE A 201 -21.37 -24.03 -22.41
CA ILE A 201 -21.12 -22.62 -22.13
C ILE A 201 -22.34 -22.01 -21.44
N GLU A 202 -22.12 -21.26 -20.36
CA GLU A 202 -23.17 -20.47 -19.70
C GLU A 202 -23.06 -18.97 -20.04
N TYR A 203 -24.10 -18.19 -19.72
CA TYR A 203 -24.11 -16.73 -19.89
C TYR A 203 -23.18 -16.03 -18.89
N ASN A 204 -22.65 -14.87 -19.25
CA ASN A 204 -21.84 -13.98 -18.39
C ASN A 204 -20.47 -14.55 -17.93
N GLN A 205 -20.12 -15.77 -18.37
CA GLN A 205 -18.90 -16.50 -18.02
C GLN A 205 -17.69 -16.06 -18.86
N LYS A 206 -16.46 -16.25 -18.37
CA LYS A 206 -15.23 -16.21 -19.21
C LYS A 206 -14.83 -17.65 -19.54
N VAL A 207 -14.71 -17.97 -20.83
CA VAL A 207 -14.39 -19.34 -21.28
C VAL A 207 -13.46 -19.32 -22.50
N THR A 208 -12.74 -20.43 -22.69
CA THR A 208 -12.00 -20.76 -23.90
C THR A 208 -12.73 -21.84 -24.68
N VAL A 209 -12.80 -21.67 -26.00
CA VAL A 209 -13.49 -22.58 -26.93
C VAL A 209 -12.54 -22.90 -28.07
N ILE A 210 -12.44 -24.18 -28.44
CA ILE A 210 -11.73 -24.63 -29.64
C ILE A 210 -12.77 -25.04 -30.68
N GLY A 211 -12.63 -24.59 -31.92
CA GLY A 211 -13.54 -24.99 -32.99
C GLY A 211 -13.07 -24.61 -34.39
N SER A 212 -13.85 -25.04 -35.37
CA SER A 212 -13.66 -24.73 -36.78
C SER A 212 -14.54 -23.54 -37.22
N VAL A 213 -14.05 -22.70 -38.12
CA VAL A 213 -14.83 -21.59 -38.67
C VAL A 213 -15.85 -22.11 -39.68
N LYS A 214 -17.14 -22.14 -39.30
CA LYS A 214 -18.27 -22.58 -40.14
C LYS A 214 -18.60 -21.55 -41.23
N SER A 215 -18.58 -20.27 -40.88
CA SER A 215 -18.70 -19.13 -41.80
C SER A 215 -18.12 -17.84 -41.19
N ILE A 216 -17.82 -16.86 -42.05
CA ILE A 216 -17.42 -15.50 -41.68
C ILE A 216 -18.01 -14.52 -42.70
N HIS A 217 -18.57 -13.41 -42.23
CA HIS A 217 -19.19 -12.37 -43.05
C HIS A 217 -18.89 -10.99 -42.47
N THR A 218 -18.64 -9.98 -43.30
CA THR A 218 -18.50 -8.58 -42.85
C THR A 218 -19.63 -7.74 -43.42
N ARG A 219 -20.39 -7.05 -42.55
CA ARG A 219 -21.44 -6.10 -42.92
C ARG A 219 -21.17 -4.71 -42.36
N SER A 220 -21.72 -3.70 -43.02
CA SER A 220 -21.70 -2.32 -42.52
C SER A 220 -22.97 -1.99 -41.72
N ALA A 221 -22.84 -1.13 -40.71
CA ALA A 221 -23.93 -0.62 -39.87
C ALA A 221 -23.79 0.90 -39.64
N LYS A 222 -24.89 1.58 -39.25
CA LYS A 222 -25.00 3.04 -39.04
C LYS A 222 -24.31 3.87 -40.15
N ASN A 223 -24.94 3.95 -41.33
CA ASN A 223 -24.46 4.70 -42.51
C ASN A 223 -22.96 4.49 -42.81
N ASN A 224 -22.54 3.23 -42.95
CA ASN A 224 -21.16 2.82 -43.26
C ASN A 224 -20.09 3.17 -42.20
N LYS A 225 -20.43 3.82 -41.08
CA LYS A 225 -19.47 4.25 -40.05
C LYS A 225 -18.93 3.10 -39.18
N ILE A 226 -19.65 1.98 -39.07
CA ILE A 226 -19.24 0.81 -38.28
C ILE A 226 -19.20 -0.42 -39.19
N LYS A 227 -18.12 -1.20 -39.13
CA LYS A 227 -17.98 -2.47 -39.86
C LYS A 227 -18.01 -3.62 -38.87
N ILE A 228 -18.99 -4.52 -38.99
CA ILE A 228 -19.19 -5.66 -38.09
C ILE A 228 -18.79 -6.92 -38.85
N THR A 229 -17.82 -7.68 -38.33
CA THR A 229 -17.45 -9.00 -38.86
C THR A 229 -18.00 -10.07 -37.94
N GLU A 230 -18.97 -10.82 -38.42
CA GLU A 230 -19.60 -11.93 -37.72
C GLU A 230 -18.99 -13.26 -38.19
N LEU A 231 -18.63 -14.09 -37.22
CA LEU A 231 -18.05 -15.42 -37.42
C LEU A 231 -18.92 -16.44 -36.68
N ILE A 232 -19.10 -17.62 -37.28
CA ILE A 232 -19.75 -18.76 -36.62
C ILE A 232 -18.67 -19.82 -36.40
N LEU A 233 -18.43 -20.16 -35.14
CA LEU A 233 -17.52 -21.23 -34.72
C LEU A 233 -18.32 -22.50 -34.45
N GLU A 234 -17.77 -23.66 -34.81
CA GLU A 234 -18.39 -24.97 -34.65
C GLU A 234 -17.36 -26.01 -34.17
N ASP A 235 -17.63 -26.63 -33.03
CA ASP A 235 -16.78 -27.61 -32.33
C ASP A 235 -17.31 -29.06 -32.48
N GLY A 236 -18.45 -29.24 -33.15
CA GLY A 236 -19.16 -30.51 -33.25
C GLY A 236 -20.18 -30.76 -32.14
N THR A 237 -20.19 -29.95 -31.07
CA THR A 237 -21.20 -30.01 -29.99
C THR A 237 -22.26 -28.91 -30.13
N GLY A 238 -21.90 -27.78 -30.74
CA GLY A 238 -22.81 -26.67 -31.02
C GLY A 238 -22.21 -25.64 -31.98
N THR A 239 -22.86 -24.47 -32.06
CA THR A 239 -22.36 -23.33 -32.83
C THR A 239 -22.39 -22.04 -32.02
N LEU A 240 -21.25 -21.35 -31.92
CA LEU A 240 -21.09 -20.10 -31.19
C LEU A 240 -20.98 -18.93 -32.17
N ARG A 241 -21.75 -17.86 -31.94
CA ARG A 241 -21.64 -16.61 -32.71
C ARG A 241 -20.57 -15.72 -32.10
N ILE A 242 -19.64 -15.24 -32.92
CA ILE A 242 -18.59 -14.30 -32.52
C ILE A 242 -18.72 -13.02 -33.34
N THR A 243 -18.73 -11.87 -32.68
CA THR A 243 -18.91 -10.56 -33.31
C THR A 243 -17.66 -9.70 -33.10
N PHE A 244 -17.04 -9.24 -34.19
CA PHE A 244 -15.90 -8.32 -34.14
C PHE A 244 -16.27 -6.94 -34.70
N PHE A 245 -16.11 -5.89 -33.91
CA PHE A 245 -16.41 -4.52 -34.29
C PHE A 245 -15.18 -3.81 -34.86
N ASN A 246 -15.34 -3.19 -36.03
CA ASN A 246 -14.33 -2.47 -36.81
C ASN A 246 -13.08 -3.27 -37.22
N GLN A 247 -13.17 -4.61 -37.29
CA GLN A 247 -12.06 -5.51 -37.69
C GLN A 247 -12.28 -6.25 -39.02
N PRO A 248 -12.48 -5.56 -40.17
CA PRO A 248 -12.74 -6.21 -41.46
C PRO A 248 -11.57 -7.04 -42.00
N PHE A 249 -10.35 -6.86 -41.47
CA PHE A 249 -9.18 -7.64 -41.86
C PHE A 249 -9.28 -9.13 -41.47
N LEU A 250 -10.16 -9.48 -40.52
CA LEU A 250 -10.35 -10.86 -40.08
C LEU A 250 -10.89 -11.76 -41.19
N HIS A 251 -11.74 -11.23 -42.08
CA HIS A 251 -12.24 -11.91 -43.28
C HIS A 251 -11.11 -12.35 -44.25
N LYS A 252 -9.90 -11.76 -44.15
CA LYS A 252 -8.72 -12.17 -44.92
C LYS A 252 -7.76 -13.09 -44.15
N ARG A 253 -7.94 -13.28 -42.84
CA ARG A 253 -7.07 -14.10 -41.97
C ARG A 253 -7.73 -15.40 -41.50
N LEU A 254 -9.04 -15.39 -41.37
CA LEU A 254 -9.90 -16.49 -40.98
C LEU A 254 -10.73 -16.90 -42.21
N PHE A 255 -10.63 -18.18 -42.57
CA PHE A 255 -11.33 -18.78 -43.70
C PHE A 255 -12.13 -20.01 -43.22
N LYS A 256 -13.14 -20.42 -43.98
CA LYS A 256 -13.99 -21.55 -43.63
C LYS A 256 -13.15 -22.83 -43.45
N GLY A 257 -13.36 -23.55 -42.35
CA GLY A 257 -12.60 -24.74 -41.98
C GLY A 257 -11.29 -24.48 -41.22
N ALA A 258 -10.84 -23.23 -41.06
CA ALA A 258 -9.71 -22.93 -40.18
C ALA A 258 -10.06 -23.30 -38.73
N GLN A 259 -9.16 -24.00 -38.03
CA GLN A 259 -9.27 -24.24 -36.60
C GLN A 259 -8.70 -23.07 -35.80
N ILE A 260 -9.48 -22.56 -34.85
CA ILE A 260 -9.09 -21.46 -33.96
C ILE A 260 -9.46 -21.76 -32.51
N VAL A 261 -8.64 -21.21 -31.62
CA VAL A 261 -8.95 -21.08 -30.19
C VAL A 261 -9.52 -19.68 -29.99
N VAL A 262 -10.63 -19.56 -29.27
CA VAL A 262 -11.30 -18.29 -28.98
C VAL A 262 -11.56 -18.19 -27.48
N SER A 263 -11.12 -17.10 -26.87
CA SER A 263 -11.20 -16.87 -25.43
C SER A 263 -11.84 -15.50 -25.14
N GLY A 264 -12.90 -15.48 -24.34
CA GLY A 264 -13.66 -14.25 -24.12
C GLY A 264 -14.79 -14.38 -23.10
N LYS A 265 -15.46 -13.26 -22.85
CA LYS A 265 -16.68 -13.24 -22.04
C LYS A 265 -17.88 -13.61 -22.92
N THR A 266 -18.75 -14.46 -22.40
CA THR A 266 -19.98 -14.90 -23.04
C THR A 266 -21.10 -13.88 -22.79
N ASP A 267 -21.92 -13.71 -23.82
CA ASP A 267 -22.98 -12.72 -23.91
C ASP A 267 -24.20 -13.37 -24.57
N MET A 268 -25.36 -12.70 -24.58
CA MET A 268 -26.60 -13.25 -25.13
C MET A 268 -27.16 -12.35 -26.24
N TYR A 269 -27.32 -12.91 -27.44
CA TYR A 269 -27.87 -12.22 -28.60
C TYR A 269 -29.05 -12.99 -29.18
N LEU A 270 -30.25 -12.38 -29.13
CA LEU A 270 -31.51 -12.99 -29.59
C LEU A 270 -31.73 -14.42 -29.02
N GLY A 271 -31.54 -14.57 -27.71
CA GLY A 271 -31.73 -15.84 -27.01
C GLY A 271 -30.63 -16.90 -27.24
N ARG A 272 -29.54 -16.57 -27.94
CA ARG A 272 -28.40 -17.48 -28.17
C ARG A 272 -27.11 -16.92 -27.58
N ILE A 273 -26.24 -17.81 -27.10
CA ILE A 273 -24.93 -17.42 -26.58
C ILE A 273 -24.04 -16.91 -27.73
N ALA A 274 -23.33 -15.82 -27.46
CA ALA A 274 -22.39 -15.18 -28.36
C ALA A 274 -21.14 -14.70 -27.59
N MET A 275 -20.10 -14.28 -28.32
CA MET A 275 -18.98 -13.52 -27.78
C MET A 275 -18.77 -12.24 -28.58
N ASN A 276 -18.53 -11.13 -27.90
CA ASN A 276 -18.30 -9.82 -28.52
C ASN A 276 -16.83 -9.40 -28.32
N ASN A 277 -16.10 -9.17 -29.42
CA ASN A 277 -14.65 -8.90 -29.46
C ASN A 277 -13.75 -9.86 -28.64
N PRO A 278 -13.89 -11.20 -28.71
CA PRO A 278 -13.01 -12.12 -27.98
C PRO A 278 -11.57 -12.13 -28.52
N ASN A 279 -10.63 -12.58 -27.69
CA ASN A 279 -9.28 -12.93 -28.13
C ASN A 279 -9.32 -14.22 -28.97
N TRP A 280 -8.44 -14.36 -29.96
CA TRP A 280 -8.35 -15.58 -30.76
C TRP A 280 -6.92 -15.89 -31.24
N GLU A 281 -6.65 -17.18 -31.42
CA GLU A 281 -5.40 -17.73 -31.97
C GLU A 281 -5.69 -18.83 -32.99
N LYS A 282 -4.70 -19.19 -33.82
CA LYS A 282 -4.72 -20.43 -34.61
C LYS A 282 -4.12 -21.56 -33.77
N LEU A 283 -4.69 -22.75 -33.89
CA LEU A 283 -4.32 -23.92 -33.08
C LEU A 283 -2.87 -24.42 -33.33
N ASP A 284 -2.24 -24.00 -34.43
CA ASP A 284 -0.90 -24.43 -34.86
C ASP A 284 0.28 -23.75 -34.11
N GLN A 285 0.02 -22.85 -33.15
CA GLN A 285 1.06 -22.16 -32.37
C GLN A 285 1.00 -22.58 -30.90
N LYS A 286 2.11 -22.37 -30.15
CA LYS A 286 2.00 -22.30 -28.69
C LYS A 286 0.95 -21.24 -28.36
N ASN A 287 -0.17 -21.63 -27.78
CA ASN A 287 -1.29 -20.75 -27.42
C ASN A 287 -0.81 -19.73 -26.37
N LEU A 288 -0.40 -18.54 -26.79
CA LEU A 288 0.21 -17.51 -25.93
C LEU A 288 -0.83 -16.53 -25.37
N PHE A 289 -2.04 -16.55 -25.94
CA PHE A 289 -3.14 -15.63 -25.62
C PHE A 289 -4.43 -16.36 -25.20
N THR A 290 -4.42 -17.69 -25.16
CA THR A 290 -5.57 -18.57 -24.94
C THR A 290 -5.14 -19.84 -24.18
N ASN A 291 -6.10 -20.56 -23.56
CA ASN A 291 -5.86 -21.83 -22.82
C ASN A 291 -4.79 -21.76 -21.71
N ARG A 292 -4.68 -20.62 -21.03
CA ARG A 292 -3.77 -20.39 -19.88
C ARG A 292 -4.26 -19.20 -19.05
N ILE A 293 -3.58 -18.91 -17.95
CA ILE A 293 -3.63 -17.61 -17.27
C ILE A 293 -2.85 -16.60 -18.15
N VAL A 294 -3.47 -15.51 -18.58
CA VAL A 294 -2.88 -14.57 -19.55
C VAL A 294 -2.52 -13.23 -18.90
N PRO A 295 -1.25 -12.78 -18.95
CA PRO A 295 -0.82 -11.49 -18.42
C PRO A 295 -1.28 -10.30 -19.28
N ILE A 296 -1.60 -9.18 -18.64
CA ILE A 296 -1.99 -7.93 -19.29
C ILE A 296 -1.16 -6.77 -18.72
N TYR A 297 -0.34 -6.19 -19.60
CA TYR A 297 0.65 -5.16 -19.27
C TYR A 297 0.08 -3.75 -19.43
N LYS A 298 0.76 -2.74 -18.86
CA LYS A 298 0.54 -1.32 -19.24
C LYS A 298 0.95 -1.14 -20.72
N LEU A 299 0.32 -0.21 -21.46
CA LEU A 299 0.55 0.00 -22.90
C LEU A 299 0.87 1.47 -23.22
N THR A 300 1.61 1.69 -24.31
CA THR A 300 1.82 2.99 -24.95
C THR A 300 1.16 3.08 -26.32
N LYS A 301 1.03 4.30 -26.84
CA LYS A 301 0.66 4.56 -28.24
C LYS A 301 1.61 3.76 -29.16
N ASN A 302 1.04 3.05 -30.14
CA ASN A 302 1.70 2.12 -31.08
C ASN A 302 2.14 0.74 -30.53
N ILE A 303 1.87 0.39 -29.27
CA ILE A 303 2.14 -0.95 -28.71
C ILE A 303 0.83 -1.71 -28.46
N THR A 304 0.80 -3.00 -28.80
CA THR A 304 -0.36 -3.89 -28.60
C THR A 304 -0.01 -5.05 -27.66
N GLN A 305 -0.99 -5.48 -26.85
CA GLN A 305 -0.82 -6.61 -25.91
C GLN A 305 -0.23 -7.85 -26.60
N ASN A 306 -0.71 -8.20 -27.79
CA ASN A 306 -0.31 -9.43 -28.49
C ASN A 306 1.13 -9.35 -29.04
N TRP A 307 1.62 -8.15 -29.38
CA TRP A 307 3.05 -8.00 -29.71
C TRP A 307 3.91 -8.02 -28.45
N LEU A 308 3.51 -7.26 -27.43
CA LEU A 308 4.25 -7.16 -26.17
C LEU A 308 4.36 -8.52 -25.47
N ARG A 309 3.26 -9.27 -25.31
CA ARG A 309 3.28 -10.65 -24.77
C ARG A 309 4.23 -11.58 -25.52
N LYS A 310 4.38 -11.45 -26.85
CA LYS A 310 5.33 -12.26 -27.64
C LYS A 310 6.79 -11.84 -27.44
N ILE A 311 7.05 -10.58 -27.10
CA ILE A 311 8.39 -10.13 -26.65
C ILE A 311 8.65 -10.64 -25.23
N MET A 312 7.72 -10.44 -24.30
CA MET A 312 7.87 -10.86 -22.90
C MET A 312 8.10 -12.38 -22.78
N ASP A 313 7.28 -13.21 -23.41
CA ASP A 313 7.44 -14.68 -23.41
C ASP A 313 8.83 -15.12 -23.89
N HIS A 314 9.35 -14.50 -24.94
CA HIS A 314 10.67 -14.78 -25.49
C HIS A 314 11.80 -14.30 -24.56
N THR A 315 11.73 -13.06 -24.07
CA THR A 315 12.74 -12.47 -23.18
C THR A 315 12.79 -13.21 -21.85
N VAL A 316 11.65 -13.44 -21.20
CA VAL A 316 11.56 -14.15 -19.91
C VAL A 316 12.06 -15.59 -20.04
N SER A 317 11.62 -16.34 -21.07
CA SER A 317 12.08 -17.71 -21.30
C SER A 317 13.58 -17.83 -21.64
N GLN A 318 14.21 -16.74 -22.10
CA GLN A 318 15.66 -16.69 -22.36
C GLN A 318 16.48 -16.18 -21.17
N TRP A 319 15.96 -15.23 -20.39
CA TRP A 319 16.77 -14.45 -19.45
C TRP A 319 16.39 -14.61 -17.99
N ALA A 320 15.15 -14.97 -17.64
CA ALA A 320 14.80 -15.24 -16.24
C ALA A 320 15.66 -16.37 -15.62
N PRO A 321 15.97 -17.49 -16.32
CA PRO A 321 16.91 -18.51 -15.82
C PRO A 321 18.38 -18.05 -15.73
N ARG A 322 18.70 -16.83 -16.18
CA ARG A 322 20.05 -16.23 -16.13
C ARG A 322 20.16 -15.12 -15.06
N VAL A 323 19.06 -14.76 -14.40
CA VAL A 323 19.09 -13.86 -13.24
C VAL A 323 19.55 -14.68 -12.03
N PRO A 324 20.70 -14.36 -11.41
CA PRO A 324 21.13 -15.03 -10.18
C PRO A 324 20.22 -14.60 -9.02
N ASP A 325 19.90 -15.52 -8.12
CA ASP A 325 19.30 -15.15 -6.85
C ASP A 325 20.37 -14.49 -5.97
N TYR A 326 20.03 -13.35 -5.37
CA TYR A 326 20.92 -12.57 -4.50
C TYR A 326 20.73 -12.90 -3.01
N PHE A 327 19.69 -13.66 -2.65
CA PHE A 327 19.56 -14.16 -1.29
C PHE A 327 20.32 -15.48 -1.11
N PRO A 328 20.99 -15.70 0.05
CA PRO A 328 21.53 -17.00 0.37
C PRO A 328 20.39 -18.01 0.54
N THR A 329 20.65 -19.26 0.16
CA THR A 329 19.67 -20.37 0.30
C THR A 329 19.19 -20.55 1.74
N SER A 330 20.00 -20.13 2.72
CA SER A 330 19.65 -20.10 4.15
C SER A 330 18.49 -19.14 4.46
N LEU A 331 18.36 -18.02 3.72
CA LEU A 331 17.26 -17.07 3.84
C LEU A 331 16.04 -17.55 3.05
N ILE A 332 16.22 -17.96 1.79
CA ILE A 332 15.15 -18.43 0.90
C ILE A 332 14.31 -19.54 1.58
N ASN A 333 14.98 -20.53 2.17
CA ASN A 333 14.32 -21.62 2.89
C ASN A 333 13.62 -21.17 4.19
N LYS A 334 14.22 -20.25 4.96
CA LYS A 334 13.62 -19.74 6.21
C LYS A 334 12.41 -18.84 5.97
N ALA A 335 12.40 -18.12 4.85
CA ALA A 335 11.34 -17.19 4.49
C ALA A 335 10.20 -17.85 3.66
N ASP A 336 10.27 -19.15 3.36
CA ASP A 336 9.35 -19.86 2.44
C ASP A 336 9.18 -19.10 1.12
N LEU A 337 10.32 -18.84 0.46
CA LEU A 337 10.40 -18.07 -0.77
C LEU A 337 10.66 -18.97 -1.98
N LEU A 338 10.15 -18.52 -3.13
CA LEU A 338 10.45 -19.12 -4.43
C LEU A 338 11.79 -18.56 -4.96
N ASP A 339 12.58 -19.37 -5.68
CA ASP A 339 13.79 -18.89 -6.35
C ASP A 339 13.47 -17.72 -7.30
N LEU A 340 14.28 -16.67 -7.30
CA LEU A 340 14.04 -15.43 -8.04
C LEU A 340 13.82 -15.67 -9.55
N SER A 341 14.65 -16.52 -10.16
CA SER A 341 14.56 -16.88 -11.57
C SER A 341 13.23 -17.54 -11.93
N LYS A 342 12.66 -18.35 -11.01
CA LYS A 342 11.33 -18.93 -11.16
C LYS A 342 10.23 -17.93 -10.84
N ALA A 343 10.41 -17.04 -9.85
CA ALA A 343 9.44 -16.00 -9.54
C ALA A 343 9.21 -15.03 -10.71
N ILE A 344 10.30 -14.57 -11.37
CA ILE A 344 10.22 -13.76 -12.59
C ILE A 344 9.50 -14.55 -13.70
N TYR A 345 9.79 -15.85 -13.85
CA TYR A 345 9.12 -16.67 -14.87
C TYR A 345 7.60 -16.78 -14.62
N GLU A 346 7.18 -17.15 -13.41
CA GLU A 346 5.78 -17.38 -13.04
C GLU A 346 4.95 -16.08 -12.98
N VAL A 347 5.55 -14.92 -12.68
CA VAL A 347 4.82 -13.64 -12.77
C VAL A 347 4.49 -13.28 -14.22
N HIS A 348 5.32 -13.64 -15.19
CA HIS A 348 5.06 -13.35 -16.60
C HIS A 348 4.30 -14.47 -17.34
N ASN A 349 4.58 -15.73 -17.01
CA ASN A 349 4.05 -16.93 -17.64
C ASN A 349 3.54 -17.93 -16.57
N PRO A 350 2.54 -17.55 -15.75
CA PRO A 350 2.07 -18.40 -14.64
C PRO A 350 1.46 -19.72 -15.11
N GLU A 351 1.94 -20.83 -14.54
CA GLU A 351 1.32 -22.16 -14.75
C GLU A 351 0.01 -22.30 -13.96
N THR A 352 -0.04 -21.77 -12.72
CA THR A 352 -1.20 -21.81 -11.83
C THR A 352 -1.34 -20.53 -11.02
N PHE A 353 -2.55 -20.26 -10.49
CA PHE A 353 -2.76 -19.14 -9.56
C PHE A 353 -2.01 -19.31 -8.22
N GLU A 354 -1.73 -20.54 -7.78
CA GLU A 354 -0.95 -20.80 -6.57
C GLU A 354 0.54 -20.45 -6.77
N LEU A 355 1.12 -20.81 -7.91
CA LEU A 355 2.49 -20.44 -8.27
C LEU A 355 2.62 -18.95 -8.56
N LEU A 356 1.63 -18.35 -9.23
CA LEU A 356 1.55 -16.90 -9.43
C LEU A 356 1.54 -16.15 -8.09
N ALA A 357 0.73 -16.58 -7.13
CA ALA A 357 0.67 -15.94 -5.81
C ALA A 357 2.01 -16.04 -5.06
N ARG A 358 2.67 -17.21 -5.06
CA ARG A 358 4.02 -17.39 -4.48
C ARG A 358 5.07 -16.52 -5.18
N ALA A 359 4.99 -16.38 -6.50
CA ALA A 359 5.90 -15.57 -7.30
C ALA A 359 5.71 -14.06 -7.07
N GLN A 360 4.46 -13.60 -6.99
CA GLN A 360 4.14 -12.23 -6.57
C GLN A 360 4.57 -11.97 -5.12
N GLN A 361 4.40 -12.94 -4.22
CA GLN A 361 4.86 -12.85 -2.82
C GLN A 361 6.39 -12.74 -2.74
N ARG A 362 7.15 -13.51 -3.55
CA ARG A 362 8.61 -13.39 -3.62
C ARG A 362 9.03 -11.98 -4.00
N ILE A 363 8.55 -11.47 -5.15
CA ILE A 363 8.95 -10.15 -5.63
C ILE A 363 8.46 -9.01 -4.71
N SER A 364 7.29 -9.17 -4.09
CA SER A 364 6.81 -8.22 -3.07
C SER A 364 7.70 -8.22 -1.81
N PHE A 365 8.15 -9.40 -1.38
CA PHE A 365 9.11 -9.53 -0.27
C PHE A 365 10.45 -8.91 -0.66
N ASP A 366 10.94 -9.13 -1.88
CA ASP A 366 12.20 -8.55 -2.38
C ASP A 366 12.16 -7.01 -2.31
N GLU A 367 11.13 -6.38 -2.87
CA GLU A 367 10.95 -4.92 -2.89
C GLU A 367 10.91 -4.32 -1.47
N ILE A 368 10.22 -4.97 -0.52
CA ILE A 368 10.11 -4.48 0.86
C ILE A 368 11.30 -4.86 1.74
N PHE A 369 11.96 -6.00 1.48
CA PHE A 369 13.19 -6.39 2.17
C PHE A 369 14.29 -5.37 1.89
N PHE A 370 14.51 -5.01 0.63
CA PHE A 370 15.49 -3.98 0.31
C PHE A 370 15.10 -2.62 0.91
N LEU A 371 13.81 -2.23 0.86
CA LEU A 371 13.31 -1.02 1.53
C LEU A 371 13.70 -0.99 3.02
N GLN A 372 13.41 -2.06 3.76
CA GLN A 372 13.78 -2.17 5.17
C GLN A 372 15.30 -2.21 5.37
N LEU A 373 16.07 -2.86 4.49
CA LEU A 373 17.52 -2.93 4.59
C LEU A 373 18.19 -1.55 4.43
N GLY A 374 17.74 -0.74 3.46
CA GLY A 374 18.23 0.63 3.26
C GLY A 374 17.88 1.57 4.41
N VAL A 375 16.63 1.53 4.86
CA VAL A 375 16.14 2.31 6.01
C VAL A 375 16.87 1.93 7.31
N LEU A 376 17.10 0.64 7.55
CA LEU A 376 17.90 0.17 8.70
C LEU A 376 19.39 0.58 8.56
N GLN A 377 19.97 0.57 7.35
CA GLN A 377 21.34 1.04 7.13
C GLN A 377 21.49 2.54 7.43
N GLN A 378 20.54 3.37 6.99
CA GLN A 378 20.47 4.81 7.26
C GLN A 378 20.38 5.06 8.77
N ARG A 379 19.43 4.41 9.45
CA ARG A 379 19.28 4.45 10.91
C ARG A 379 20.56 4.05 11.65
N ARG A 380 21.20 2.95 11.25
CA ARG A 380 22.48 2.52 11.86
C ARG A 380 23.61 3.51 11.64
N ASN A 381 23.66 4.17 10.50
CA ASN A 381 24.67 5.19 10.22
C ASN A 381 24.48 6.43 11.11
N TRP A 382 23.24 6.81 11.44
CA TRP A 382 22.97 7.83 12.45
C TRP A 382 23.30 7.37 13.87
N GLN A 383 22.96 6.12 14.22
CA GLN A 383 23.28 5.52 15.52
C GLN A 383 24.79 5.22 15.74
N LYS A 384 25.66 5.44 14.72
CA LYS A 384 27.13 5.45 14.89
C LYS A 384 27.64 6.76 15.52
N ALA A 385 26.82 7.81 15.60
CA ALA A 385 27.12 9.03 16.35
C ALA A 385 26.79 8.89 17.85
N THR A 386 27.53 9.60 18.70
CA THR A 386 27.30 9.67 20.15
C THR A 386 26.58 10.97 20.51
N SER A 387 25.52 10.89 21.31
CA SER A 387 24.80 12.05 21.85
C SER A 387 25.14 12.31 23.32
N THR A 388 24.73 13.44 23.88
CA THR A 388 24.62 13.57 25.34
C THR A 388 23.62 12.57 25.93
N VAL A 389 23.82 12.27 27.22
CA VAL A 389 22.95 11.43 28.06
C VAL A 389 22.23 12.33 29.05
N PHE A 390 20.90 12.34 29.06
CA PHE A 390 20.12 13.10 30.03
C PHE A 390 19.60 12.19 31.14
N ASN A 391 20.02 12.46 32.38
CA ASN A 391 19.55 11.75 33.55
C ASN A 391 18.61 12.65 34.37
N VAL A 392 17.44 12.12 34.71
CA VAL A 392 16.49 12.73 35.64
C VAL A 392 15.94 11.65 36.57
N THR A 393 15.82 11.96 37.86
CA THR A 393 15.21 11.04 38.81
C THR A 393 13.70 10.92 38.57
N THR A 394 13.08 9.87 39.07
CA THR A 394 11.63 9.68 38.89
C THR A 394 10.84 10.65 39.76
N GLU A 395 11.34 11.01 40.96
CA GLU A 395 10.67 11.99 41.83
C GLU A 395 10.59 13.39 41.18
N TRP A 396 11.60 13.78 40.40
CA TRP A 396 11.60 15.05 39.66
C TRP A 396 10.50 15.10 38.58
N LEU A 397 10.30 14.00 37.85
CA LEU A 397 9.21 13.88 36.88
C LEU A 397 7.84 13.84 37.56
N GLU A 398 7.71 13.09 38.66
CA GLU A 398 6.48 13.06 39.46
C GLU A 398 6.11 14.43 40.03
N GLY A 399 7.11 15.24 40.43
CA GLY A 399 6.91 16.63 40.85
C GLY A 399 6.31 17.52 39.75
N ILE A 400 6.75 17.35 38.49
CA ILE A 400 6.14 18.03 37.34
C ILE A 400 4.71 17.54 37.13
N TYR A 401 4.49 16.22 37.15
CA TYR A 401 3.16 15.62 36.94
C TYR A 401 2.13 16.08 37.99
N GLN A 402 2.54 16.25 39.25
CA GLN A 402 1.66 16.73 40.34
C GLN A 402 1.33 18.23 40.24
N LYS A 403 2.20 19.04 39.62
CA LYS A 403 1.97 20.47 39.39
C LYS A 403 1.06 20.75 38.19
N LEU A 404 0.78 19.77 37.32
CA LEU A 404 -0.08 19.98 36.14
C LEU A 404 -1.56 20.18 36.52
N PRO A 405 -2.30 21.09 35.85
CA PRO A 405 -3.72 21.33 36.12
C PRO A 405 -4.66 20.20 35.61
N TYR A 406 -4.11 19.11 35.07
CA TYR A 406 -4.83 17.92 34.61
C TYR A 406 -3.94 16.68 34.73
N GLN A 407 -4.55 15.50 34.83
CA GLN A 407 -3.84 14.23 34.81
C GLN A 407 -3.42 13.87 33.38
N LEU A 408 -2.17 13.41 33.22
CA LEU A 408 -1.67 12.87 31.96
C LEU A 408 -2.34 11.53 31.64
N THR A 409 -2.52 11.23 30.35
CA THR A 409 -3.02 9.92 29.88
C THR A 409 -1.93 8.85 29.97
N ASN A 410 -2.29 7.56 30.01
CA ASN A 410 -1.29 6.48 29.95
C ASN A 410 -0.48 6.57 28.66
N ALA A 411 -1.10 6.95 27.55
CA ALA A 411 -0.42 7.13 26.27
C ALA A 411 0.61 8.26 26.30
N GLN A 412 0.33 9.37 27.00
CA GLN A 412 1.31 10.42 27.27
C GLN A 412 2.44 9.90 28.16
N LEU A 413 2.13 9.20 29.26
CA LEU A 413 3.13 8.66 30.19
C LEU A 413 4.04 7.61 29.52
N ARG A 414 3.50 6.70 28.70
CA ARG A 414 4.27 5.76 27.86
C ARG A 414 5.24 6.53 26.95
N THR A 415 4.75 7.54 26.25
CA THR A 415 5.57 8.34 25.32
C THR A 415 6.68 9.13 26.03
N ILE A 416 6.42 9.68 27.22
CA ILE A 416 7.44 10.36 28.03
C ILE A 416 8.51 9.35 28.49
N GLN A 417 8.11 8.15 28.91
CA GLN A 417 9.05 7.11 29.32
C GLN A 417 9.84 6.55 28.13
N ASP A 418 9.26 6.43 26.93
CA ASP A 418 10.00 6.10 25.69
C ASP A 418 11.12 7.11 25.42
N ILE A 419 10.80 8.40 25.45
CA ILE A 419 11.77 9.50 25.23
C ILE A 419 12.85 9.49 26.33
N ARG A 420 12.46 9.30 27.60
CA ARG A 420 13.40 9.16 28.73
C ARG A 420 14.35 7.96 28.54
N ASN A 421 13.83 6.83 28.07
CA ASN A 421 14.63 5.64 27.78
C ASN A 421 15.62 5.89 26.62
N ASP A 422 15.27 6.70 25.62
CA ASP A 422 16.17 7.06 24.52
C ASP A 422 17.27 8.04 24.96
N PHE A 423 16.90 9.08 25.69
CA PHE A 423 17.83 10.04 26.29
C PHE A 423 18.89 9.40 27.20
N MET A 424 18.62 8.21 27.75
CA MET A 424 19.56 7.45 28.58
C MET A 424 20.56 6.58 27.78
N LYS A 425 20.40 6.42 26.46
CA LYS A 425 21.23 5.50 25.64
C LYS A 425 22.58 6.07 25.20
N GLY A 426 22.75 7.39 25.18
CA GLY A 426 23.95 8.05 24.60
C GLY A 426 24.05 7.94 23.08
N ILE A 427 22.93 7.63 22.42
CA ILE A 427 22.76 7.52 20.98
C ILE A 427 21.67 8.54 20.59
N PRO A 428 21.83 9.33 19.51
CA PRO A 428 20.83 10.31 19.10
C PRO A 428 19.44 9.68 18.89
N MET A 429 18.44 10.16 19.62
CA MET A 429 17.05 9.79 19.40
C MET A 429 16.59 10.28 18.02
N SER A 430 15.81 9.45 17.33
CA SER A 430 14.99 9.88 16.19
C SER A 430 13.62 9.24 16.34
N ARG A 431 12.66 10.00 16.88
CA ARG A 431 11.36 9.47 17.33
C ARG A 431 10.19 10.23 16.74
N LEU A 432 9.23 9.51 16.15
CA LEU A 432 7.94 10.02 15.71
C LEU A 432 6.90 9.83 16.80
N VAL A 433 6.39 10.94 17.35
CA VAL A 433 5.21 10.97 18.22
C VAL A 433 3.97 11.24 17.38
N GLN A 434 3.17 10.20 17.21
CA GLN A 434 1.94 10.22 16.45
C GLN A 434 0.73 10.18 17.38
N GLY A 435 -0.24 11.06 17.14
CA GLY A 435 -1.52 11.00 17.82
C GLY A 435 -2.52 11.99 17.24
N ASP A 436 -3.77 11.89 17.65
CA ASP A 436 -4.87 12.72 17.16
C ASP A 436 -4.64 14.23 17.42
N VAL A 437 -5.38 15.09 16.72
CA VAL A 437 -5.39 16.54 16.89
C VAL A 437 -5.86 16.87 18.30
N GLY A 438 -4.95 17.26 19.19
CA GLY A 438 -5.26 17.57 20.59
C GLY A 438 -5.09 16.40 21.57
N SER A 439 -4.37 15.33 21.21
CA SER A 439 -3.96 14.27 22.14
C SER A 439 -2.92 14.70 23.19
N GLY A 440 -2.46 15.97 23.17
CA GLY A 440 -1.51 16.53 24.14
C GLY A 440 -0.02 16.43 23.74
N LYS A 441 0.30 16.13 22.48
CA LYS A 441 1.68 16.02 21.95
C LYS A 441 2.62 17.16 22.41
N THR A 442 2.16 18.41 22.39
CA THR A 442 2.93 19.59 22.84
C THR A 442 3.38 19.50 24.30
N MET A 443 2.58 18.91 25.20
CA MET A 443 2.96 18.73 26.61
C MET A 443 4.05 17.67 26.76
N VAL A 444 3.96 16.56 26.01
CA VAL A 444 5.03 15.55 25.93
C VAL A 444 6.34 16.18 25.44
N ALA A 445 6.28 17.03 24.40
CA ALA A 445 7.44 17.76 23.89
C ALA A 445 8.01 18.79 24.89
N ALA A 446 7.15 19.49 25.65
CA ALA A 446 7.58 20.43 26.68
C ALA A 446 8.30 19.71 27.85
N ILE A 447 7.76 18.57 28.29
CA ILE A 447 8.40 17.71 29.32
C ILE A 447 9.73 17.13 28.79
N ALA A 448 9.78 16.69 27.53
CA ALA A 448 11.03 16.23 26.91
C ALA A 448 12.09 17.35 26.83
N ALA A 449 11.69 18.58 26.47
CA ALA A 449 12.57 19.74 26.47
C ALA A 449 13.07 20.06 27.89
N ALA A 450 12.22 19.97 28.91
CA ALA A 450 12.61 20.16 30.30
C ALA A 450 13.67 19.14 30.76
N ILE A 451 13.53 17.86 30.41
CA ILE A 451 14.52 16.82 30.72
C ILE A 451 15.89 17.16 30.10
N ALA A 452 15.89 17.63 28.85
CA ALA A 452 17.11 18.04 28.16
C ALA A 452 17.75 19.28 28.80
N THR A 453 16.98 20.35 29.08
CA THR A 453 17.51 21.61 29.64
C THR A 453 17.91 21.51 31.12
N GLN A 454 17.38 20.53 31.86
CA GLN A 454 17.79 20.24 33.24
C GLN A 454 19.24 19.73 33.32
N ASN A 455 19.75 19.12 32.24
CA ASN A 455 21.04 18.45 32.20
C ASN A 455 22.20 19.36 31.73
N GLY A 456 22.42 20.45 32.48
CA GLY A 456 23.62 21.30 32.36
C GLY A 456 23.51 22.44 31.35
N ASN A 457 24.56 22.69 30.56
CA ASN A 457 24.56 23.79 29.58
C ASN A 457 24.03 23.37 28.20
N THR A 458 22.83 22.79 28.17
CA THR A 458 22.14 22.30 26.97
C THR A 458 21.10 23.31 26.47
N GLN A 459 20.71 23.18 25.21
CA GLN A 459 19.68 23.98 24.55
C GLN A 459 18.71 23.07 23.77
N ALA A 460 17.45 23.49 23.71
CA ALA A 460 16.37 22.86 22.95
C ALA A 460 15.75 23.83 21.94
N ALA A 461 15.36 23.32 20.77
CA ALA A 461 14.63 24.07 19.74
C ALA A 461 13.29 23.40 19.40
N LEU A 462 12.23 24.20 19.21
CA LEU A 462 10.93 23.74 18.69
C LEU A 462 10.60 24.50 17.42
N MET A 463 10.51 23.78 16.30
CA MET A 463 10.16 24.32 14.99
C MET A 463 8.68 24.03 14.66
N ALA A 464 7.95 25.08 14.28
CA ALA A 464 6.54 25.03 13.89
C ALA A 464 6.33 25.58 12.46
N PRO A 465 5.37 25.05 11.68
CA PRO A 465 5.16 25.41 10.27
C PRO A 465 4.75 26.86 10.04
N THR A 466 4.12 27.53 11.00
CA THR A 466 3.68 28.93 10.90
C THR A 466 3.97 29.74 12.16
N SER A 467 4.10 31.05 11.96
CA SER A 467 4.20 32.13 12.96
C SER A 467 3.19 31.95 14.10
N ILE A 468 1.90 31.82 13.76
CA ILE A 468 0.81 31.68 14.74
C ILE A 468 1.00 30.44 15.63
N LEU A 469 1.48 29.33 15.07
CA LEU A 469 1.71 28.10 15.83
C LEU A 469 2.99 28.19 16.67
N ALA A 470 4.03 28.87 16.17
CA ALA A 470 5.22 29.20 16.94
C ALA A 470 4.89 30.13 18.13
N GLU A 471 4.07 31.16 17.93
CA GLU A 471 3.56 32.03 19.01
C GLU A 471 2.73 31.26 20.04
N GLN A 472 1.83 30.38 19.58
CA GLN A 472 1.02 29.54 20.45
C GLN A 472 1.87 28.58 21.28
N HIS A 473 2.85 27.92 20.67
CA HIS A 473 3.79 27.05 21.38
C HIS A 473 4.70 27.85 22.32
N TYR A 474 5.21 29.01 21.90
CA TYR A 474 6.02 29.89 22.74
C TYR A 474 5.26 30.30 24.00
N LYS A 475 3.99 30.75 23.88
CA LYS A 475 3.19 31.08 25.06
C LYS A 475 2.97 29.84 25.95
N ASN A 476 2.49 28.74 25.37
CA ASN A 476 2.18 27.53 26.15
C ASN A 476 3.42 26.97 26.88
N LEU A 477 4.60 27.04 26.26
CA LEU A 477 5.87 26.64 26.88
C LEU A 477 6.34 27.67 27.92
N LEU A 478 6.25 28.98 27.65
CA LEU A 478 6.61 30.03 28.60
C LEU A 478 5.78 29.93 29.89
N ASP A 479 4.47 29.78 29.76
CA ASP A 479 3.55 29.59 30.88
C ASP A 479 3.93 28.31 31.66
N PHE A 480 4.07 27.15 30.98
CA PHE A 480 4.48 25.88 31.59
C PHE A 480 5.83 25.95 32.33
N PHE A 481 6.89 26.43 31.67
CA PHE A 481 8.24 26.44 32.25
C PHE A 481 8.36 27.39 33.45
N THR A 482 7.57 28.46 33.49
CA THR A 482 7.59 29.42 34.61
C THR A 482 6.69 29.00 35.77
N GLU A 483 5.49 28.48 35.53
CA GLU A 483 4.63 27.90 36.58
C GLU A 483 5.29 26.69 37.28
N GLN A 484 6.16 25.98 36.58
CA GLN A 484 6.86 24.81 37.10
C GLN A 484 8.15 25.13 37.86
N ASP A 485 8.62 26.39 37.88
CA ASP A 485 9.97 26.81 38.33
C ASP A 485 11.13 26.09 37.63
N LEU A 486 10.96 25.78 36.32
CA LEU A 486 11.95 25.02 35.54
C LEU A 486 12.92 25.91 34.77
N LEU A 487 12.44 27.02 34.19
CA LEU A 487 13.26 28.00 33.48
C LEU A 487 12.71 29.42 33.71
N HIS A 488 13.61 30.40 33.72
CA HIS A 488 13.24 31.82 33.77
C HIS A 488 12.78 32.33 32.39
N SER A 489 11.91 33.34 32.39
CA SER A 489 11.35 33.94 31.15
C SER A 489 12.37 34.64 30.24
N ASN A 490 13.60 34.89 30.70
CA ASN A 490 14.70 35.34 29.85
C ASN A 490 15.41 34.20 29.10
N GLN A 491 15.21 32.94 29.51
CA GLN A 491 15.83 31.75 28.91
C GLN A 491 14.97 31.14 27.79
N ILE A 492 13.77 31.69 27.54
CA ILE A 492 12.82 31.21 26.53
C ILE A 492 12.58 32.34 25.52
N ARG A 493 12.69 32.04 24.22
CA ARG A 493 12.51 33.04 23.15
C ARG A 493 11.72 32.51 21.96
N LEU A 494 11.11 33.43 21.22
CA LEU A 494 10.42 33.21 19.97
C LEU A 494 11.22 33.83 18.82
N LEU A 495 11.43 33.08 17.73
CA LEU A 495 12.08 33.59 16.52
C LEU A 495 11.26 33.24 15.27
N ILE A 496 10.70 34.27 14.66
CA ILE A 496 9.83 34.18 13.48
C ILE A 496 10.25 35.22 12.43
N GLY A 497 9.75 35.10 11.20
CA GLY A 497 10.12 36.00 10.10
C GLY A 497 9.91 37.48 10.43
N SER A 498 8.82 37.80 11.14
CA SER A 498 8.42 39.13 11.59
C SER A 498 9.17 39.66 12.84
N THR A 499 9.99 38.84 13.52
CA THR A 499 10.83 39.30 14.65
C THR A 499 11.75 40.45 14.22
N SER A 500 11.89 41.48 15.05
CA SER A 500 12.62 42.69 14.67
C SER A 500 14.13 42.44 14.51
N ASN A 501 14.83 43.17 13.63
CA ASN A 501 16.26 42.90 13.39
C ASN A 501 17.13 43.13 14.64
N THR A 502 16.76 44.06 15.51
CA THR A 502 17.41 44.29 16.82
C THR A 502 17.26 43.10 17.76
N GLU A 503 16.06 42.53 17.82
CA GLU A 503 15.72 41.37 18.65
C GLU A 503 16.30 40.06 18.07
N LYS A 504 16.37 39.94 16.74
CA LYS A 504 17.09 38.85 16.06
C LYS A 504 18.57 38.81 16.46
N GLU A 505 19.23 39.96 16.55
CA GLU A 505 20.63 40.04 17.02
C GLU A 505 20.78 39.78 18.54
N GLU A 506 19.84 40.22 19.38
CA GLU A 506 19.82 39.87 20.81
C GLU A 506 19.64 38.35 21.01
N ILE A 507 18.71 37.74 20.29
CA ILE A 507 18.46 36.29 20.29
C ILE A 507 19.68 35.55 19.76
N ARG A 508 20.30 36.01 18.66
CA ARG A 508 21.54 35.45 18.09
C ARG A 508 22.65 35.35 19.13
N GLN A 509 22.95 36.46 19.80
CA GLN A 509 24.03 36.52 20.81
C GLN A 509 23.67 35.62 22.00
N SER A 510 22.43 35.69 22.48
CA SER A 510 21.93 34.89 23.60
C SER A 510 21.87 33.37 23.33
N LEU A 511 21.68 32.95 22.08
CA LEU A 511 21.79 31.54 21.66
C LEU A 511 23.25 31.07 21.70
N LYS A 512 24.17 31.89 21.19
CA LYS A 512 25.62 31.59 21.12
C LYS A 512 26.30 31.60 22.48
N ASP A 513 25.86 32.46 23.39
CA ASP A 513 26.32 32.49 24.78
C ASP A 513 25.65 31.41 25.64
N GLY A 514 24.52 30.83 25.19
CA GLY A 514 23.80 29.75 25.88
C GLY A 514 22.86 30.23 27.00
N THR A 515 22.53 31.53 27.04
CA THR A 515 21.57 32.09 28.00
C THR A 515 20.14 31.68 27.67
N ILE A 516 19.80 31.60 26.38
CA ILE A 516 18.57 30.96 25.89
C ILE A 516 18.72 29.44 26.01
N LYS A 517 17.78 28.81 26.70
CA LYS A 517 17.67 27.36 26.91
C LYS A 517 16.64 26.71 26.00
N VAL A 518 15.55 27.42 25.70
CA VAL A 518 14.51 26.93 24.79
C VAL A 518 14.18 28.02 23.78
N ILE A 519 14.30 27.71 22.49
CA ILE A 519 13.84 28.58 21.42
C ILE A 519 12.69 27.93 20.65
N ILE A 520 11.64 28.72 20.41
CA ILE A 520 10.51 28.33 19.57
C ILE A 520 10.56 29.19 18.30
N GLY A 521 10.26 28.62 17.14
CA GLY A 521 10.31 29.40 15.90
C GLY A 521 9.78 28.67 14.67
N THR A 522 9.96 29.30 13.52
CA THR A 522 9.61 28.73 12.21
C THR A 522 10.89 28.38 11.43
N HIS A 523 10.78 28.29 10.09
CA HIS A 523 11.91 28.23 9.15
C HIS A 523 13.02 29.25 9.45
N ALA A 524 12.73 30.37 10.11
CA ALA A 524 13.72 31.33 10.59
C ALA A 524 14.85 30.69 11.43
N LEU A 525 14.62 29.58 12.14
CA LEU A 525 15.66 28.84 12.88
C LEU A 525 16.69 28.14 11.95
N LEU A 526 16.27 27.79 10.74
CA LEU A 526 17.10 27.13 9.73
C LEU A 526 18.04 28.12 9.05
N GLU A 527 17.60 29.37 8.92
CA GLU A 527 18.32 30.42 8.19
C GLU A 527 19.71 30.68 8.78
N ASP A 528 20.66 30.97 7.90
CA ASP A 528 21.96 31.48 8.31
C ASP A 528 21.83 32.95 8.74
N PRO A 529 22.56 33.37 9.79
CA PRO A 529 23.75 32.70 10.32
C PRO A 529 23.53 32.14 11.74
N ILE A 530 22.37 31.55 12.08
CA ILE A 530 22.05 31.17 13.47
C ILE A 530 22.95 30.03 13.95
N GLU A 531 23.68 30.30 15.04
CA GLU A 531 24.58 29.39 15.75
C GLU A 531 24.04 29.14 17.18
N PHE A 532 24.17 27.90 17.66
CA PHE A 532 23.85 27.50 19.04
C PHE A 532 25.15 27.26 19.82
N ASN A 533 25.12 27.47 21.14
CA ASN A 533 26.20 27.07 22.04
C ASN A 533 26.26 25.54 22.16
N ASN A 534 25.10 24.90 22.38
CA ASN A 534 25.00 23.45 22.61
C ASN A 534 23.56 22.94 22.36
N LEU A 535 23.16 22.86 21.09
CA LEU A 535 21.87 22.30 20.68
C LEU A 535 21.91 20.77 20.74
N GLU A 536 21.15 20.19 21.68
CA GLU A 536 21.13 18.74 21.94
C GLU A 536 19.71 18.13 21.84
N PHE A 537 18.65 18.96 21.77
CA PHE A 537 17.28 18.49 21.56
C PHE A 537 16.50 19.36 20.55
N VAL A 538 15.80 18.71 19.61
CA VAL A 538 15.04 19.37 18.54
C VAL A 538 13.65 18.75 18.44
N VAL A 539 12.63 19.59 18.45
CA VAL A 539 11.22 19.22 18.21
C VAL A 539 10.75 19.79 16.88
N ILE A 540 10.15 18.97 16.02
CA ILE A 540 9.56 19.38 14.74
C ILE A 540 8.07 19.05 14.75
N ASP A 541 7.20 20.07 14.73
CA ASP A 541 5.74 19.88 14.71
C ASP A 541 5.17 19.85 13.28
N GLU A 542 4.08 19.08 13.09
CA GLU A 542 3.42 18.83 11.80
C GLU A 542 4.40 18.53 10.63
N GLN A 543 5.24 17.49 10.82
CA GLN A 543 6.38 17.18 9.94
C GLN A 543 6.12 17.19 8.42
N HIS A 544 4.89 16.88 7.99
CA HIS A 544 4.49 16.80 6.58
C HIS A 544 4.53 18.15 5.84
N ARG A 545 4.76 19.26 6.55
CA ARG A 545 5.01 20.59 5.96
C ARG A 545 6.49 20.93 5.80
N PHE A 546 7.38 20.14 6.40
CA PHE A 546 8.82 20.31 6.35
C PHE A 546 9.46 19.27 5.42
N GLY A 547 10.42 19.70 4.62
CA GLY A 547 11.19 18.83 3.72
C GLY A 547 12.38 18.18 4.44
N VAL A 548 12.79 17.00 3.95
CA VAL A 548 13.94 16.21 4.43
C VAL A 548 15.18 17.07 4.73
N THR A 549 15.53 17.96 3.79
CA THR A 549 16.70 18.85 3.87
C THR A 549 16.70 19.75 5.11
N GLN A 550 15.53 20.09 5.65
CA GLN A 550 15.36 20.94 6.82
C GLN A 550 15.63 20.17 8.12
N ARG A 551 15.45 18.84 8.12
CA ARG A 551 15.91 17.97 9.21
C ARG A 551 17.44 17.88 9.25
N SER A 552 18.09 17.75 8.09
CA SER A 552 19.55 17.78 8.00
C SER A 552 20.09 19.09 8.58
N VAL A 553 19.62 20.24 8.11
CA VAL A 553 20.09 21.56 8.60
C VAL A 553 19.98 21.71 10.12
N LEU A 554 18.92 21.19 10.77
CA LEU A 554 18.83 21.21 12.24
C LEU A 554 19.77 20.21 12.94
N ARG A 555 20.01 19.05 12.32
CA ARG A 555 20.98 18.06 12.79
C ARG A 555 22.42 18.57 12.65
N ASP A 556 22.71 19.27 11.56
CA ASP A 556 24.02 19.85 11.22
C ASP A 556 24.36 21.11 12.06
N LYS A 557 23.34 21.78 12.62
CA LYS A 557 23.50 22.91 13.58
C LYS A 557 23.74 22.47 15.04
N GLY A 558 23.82 21.16 15.33
CA GLY A 558 24.12 20.61 16.65
C GLY A 558 25.08 19.42 16.55
N ASN A 559 25.56 18.90 17.69
CA ASN A 559 26.47 17.76 17.69
C ASN A 559 25.71 16.42 17.69
N SER A 560 24.97 16.15 16.60
CA SER A 560 24.01 15.04 16.50
C SER A 560 22.88 15.08 17.57
N PRO A 561 22.07 16.15 17.60
CA PRO A 561 21.02 16.32 18.60
C PRO A 561 19.95 15.23 18.55
N HIS A 562 19.29 15.00 19.69
CA HIS A 562 18.10 14.16 19.79
C HIS A 562 16.92 14.83 19.06
N ILE A 563 16.29 14.13 18.11
CA ILE A 563 15.19 14.65 17.29
C ILE A 563 13.86 13.99 17.66
N LEU A 564 12.91 14.80 18.09
CA LEU A 564 11.50 14.46 18.27
C LEU A 564 10.67 15.05 17.13
N VAL A 565 9.95 14.20 16.42
CA VAL A 565 9.09 14.58 15.29
C VAL A 565 7.64 14.37 15.71
N MET A 566 6.76 15.32 15.43
CA MET A 566 5.33 15.22 15.76
C MET A 566 4.46 15.31 14.51
N THR A 567 3.32 14.61 14.54
CA THR A 567 2.29 14.69 13.50
C THR A 567 0.90 14.65 14.12
N ALA A 568 -0.03 15.47 13.60
CA ALA A 568 -1.45 15.39 13.94
C ALA A 568 -2.28 14.56 12.95
N THR A 569 -1.73 14.16 11.80
CA THR A 569 -2.28 13.06 11.00
C THR A 569 -1.75 11.73 11.54
N PRO A 570 -2.62 10.78 11.91
CA PRO A 570 -2.18 9.41 12.13
C PRO A 570 -1.69 8.79 10.82
N ILE A 571 -0.49 8.22 10.84
CA ILE A 571 0.06 7.41 9.77
C ILE A 571 -0.29 5.93 10.06
N PRO A 572 -0.83 5.16 9.10
CA PRO A 572 -1.07 3.73 9.29
C PRO A 572 0.21 2.97 9.65
N ARG A 573 0.12 1.96 10.52
CA ARG A 573 1.29 1.17 10.97
C ARG A 573 2.14 0.64 9.80
N SER A 574 1.48 0.19 8.75
CA SER A 574 2.04 -0.17 7.44
C SER A 574 2.98 0.89 6.87
N LEU A 575 2.48 2.12 6.71
CA LEU A 575 3.21 3.22 6.09
C LEU A 575 4.28 3.82 7.03
N ALA A 576 4.00 3.83 8.33
CA ALA A 576 4.98 4.26 9.32
C ALA A 576 6.20 3.31 9.36
N LEU A 577 5.99 1.99 9.23
CA LEU A 577 7.08 1.00 9.15
C LEU A 577 7.91 1.08 7.85
N THR A 578 7.32 1.51 6.73
CA THR A 578 8.02 1.56 5.42
C THR A 578 8.66 2.90 5.10
N VAL A 579 8.00 4.01 5.46
CA VAL A 579 8.41 5.38 5.07
C VAL A 579 9.11 6.11 6.23
N CYS A 580 8.73 5.80 7.47
CA CYS A 580 9.33 6.35 8.69
C CYS A 580 10.02 5.26 9.52
N GLY A 581 10.46 4.15 8.88
CA GLY A 581 11.04 2.99 9.55
C GLY A 581 12.46 3.22 10.12
N ASP A 582 13.04 4.38 9.83
CA ASP A 582 14.25 4.93 10.43
C ASP A 582 13.95 5.49 11.83
N LEU A 583 12.77 6.08 12.01
CA LEU A 583 12.28 6.61 13.28
C LEU A 583 11.77 5.49 14.19
N ASP A 584 11.91 5.66 15.50
CA ASP A 584 11.11 4.93 16.49
C ASP A 584 9.75 5.60 16.65
N ILE A 585 8.68 4.82 16.78
CA ILE A 585 7.31 5.34 16.78
C ILE A 585 6.71 5.21 18.19
N SER A 586 6.20 6.31 18.75
CA SER A 586 5.32 6.31 19.92
C SER A 586 3.91 6.71 19.51
N VAL A 587 2.92 5.94 19.95
CA VAL A 587 1.51 6.11 19.61
C VAL A 587 0.74 6.70 20.80
N MET A 588 0.11 7.84 20.56
CA MET A 588 -0.81 8.54 21.44
C MET A 588 -2.26 8.33 20.96
N ASP A 589 -2.77 7.16 21.33
CA ASP A 589 -4.12 6.60 21.12
C ASP A 589 -5.18 7.15 22.10
N GLU A 590 -4.78 7.57 23.31
CA GLU A 590 -5.69 8.11 24.32
C GLU A 590 -5.90 9.64 24.21
N MET A 591 -7.15 10.09 24.26
CA MET A 591 -7.52 11.51 24.37
C MET A 591 -7.49 12.01 25.84
N PRO A 592 -7.11 13.27 26.11
CA PRO A 592 -7.19 13.86 27.44
C PRO A 592 -8.63 13.88 28.02
N PRO A 593 -8.78 13.72 29.35
CA PRO A 593 -10.09 13.71 30.00
C PRO A 593 -10.83 15.05 29.85
N GLY A 594 -12.16 14.98 29.79
CA GLY A 594 -13.05 16.15 29.68
C GLY A 594 -13.38 16.61 28.25
N ARG A 595 -12.63 16.15 27.24
CA ARG A 595 -12.90 16.53 25.84
C ARG A 595 -14.14 15.82 25.28
N GLN A 596 -15.03 16.60 24.65
CA GLN A 596 -16.24 16.07 24.02
C GLN A 596 -16.00 15.69 22.54
N PRO A 597 -16.56 14.57 22.04
CA PRO A 597 -16.46 14.21 20.62
C PRO A 597 -17.28 15.15 19.73
N VAL A 598 -16.77 15.45 18.54
CA VAL A 598 -17.44 16.32 17.56
C VAL A 598 -18.58 15.57 16.88
N SER A 599 -19.77 16.17 16.86
CA SER A 599 -20.96 15.57 16.25
C SER A 599 -20.87 15.71 14.72
N THR A 600 -20.44 14.64 14.04
CA THR A 600 -20.23 14.62 12.59
C THR A 600 -21.50 14.17 11.86
N HIS A 601 -21.93 14.90 10.83
CA HIS A 601 -23.12 14.59 10.03
C HIS A 601 -22.88 14.86 8.54
N ILE A 602 -23.28 13.93 7.67
CA ILE A 602 -23.43 14.17 6.23
C ILE A 602 -24.78 14.86 6.01
N VAL A 603 -24.85 15.85 5.12
CA VAL A 603 -26.07 16.62 4.81
C VAL A 603 -26.24 16.73 3.29
N SER A 604 -27.47 16.59 2.77
CA SER A 604 -27.73 16.77 1.32
C SER A 604 -27.45 18.23 0.89
N PRO A 605 -26.95 18.47 -0.33
CA PRO A 605 -26.87 19.81 -0.92
C PRO A 605 -28.18 20.61 -0.88
N LEU A 606 -29.34 19.92 -0.90
CA LEU A 606 -30.67 20.54 -0.79
C LEU A 606 -30.96 21.08 0.62
N ASP A 607 -30.42 20.42 1.66
CA ASP A 607 -30.60 20.77 3.08
C ASP A 607 -29.68 21.93 3.54
N ARG A 608 -28.85 22.51 2.66
CA ARG A 608 -27.89 23.59 2.97
C ARG A 608 -28.50 24.76 3.76
N ALA A 609 -29.75 25.13 3.49
CA ALA A 609 -30.45 26.19 4.24
C ALA A 609 -30.59 25.87 5.75
N ARG A 610 -30.81 24.59 6.10
CA ARG A 610 -30.90 24.10 7.48
C ARG A 610 -29.54 24.16 8.19
N VAL A 611 -28.45 23.95 7.46
CA VAL A 611 -27.07 24.12 7.96
C VAL A 611 -26.79 25.58 8.29
N TYR A 612 -27.16 26.51 7.43
CA TYR A 612 -27.02 27.95 7.70
C TYR A 612 -27.87 28.39 8.91
N GLN A 613 -29.06 27.82 9.10
CA GLN A 613 -29.86 28.05 10.32
C GLN A 613 -29.17 27.52 11.60
N LEU A 614 -28.50 26.37 11.53
CA LEU A 614 -27.71 25.84 12.65
C LEU A 614 -26.53 26.78 12.98
N ILE A 615 -25.82 27.28 11.96
CA ILE A 615 -24.74 28.26 12.13
C ILE A 615 -25.28 29.53 12.79
N HIS A 616 -26.36 30.13 12.28
CA HIS A 616 -27.01 31.30 12.88
C HIS A 616 -27.32 31.11 14.38
N ASN A 617 -27.86 29.95 14.76
CA ASN A 617 -28.12 29.63 16.17
C ASN A 617 -26.83 29.59 17.01
N GLN A 618 -25.73 29.03 16.49
CA GLN A 618 -24.45 29.01 17.23
C GLN A 618 -23.79 30.39 17.32
N LEU A 619 -23.90 31.23 16.29
CA LEU A 619 -23.43 32.63 16.32
C LEU A 619 -24.25 33.48 17.30
N ALA A 620 -25.54 33.19 17.47
CA ALA A 620 -26.39 33.80 18.49
C ALA A 620 -25.96 33.46 19.93
N GLU A 621 -25.27 32.33 20.13
CA GLU A 621 -24.61 31.94 21.40
C GLU A 621 -23.16 32.47 21.52
N GLU A 622 -22.80 33.52 20.76
CA GLU A 622 -21.45 34.14 20.66
C GLU A 622 -20.29 33.19 20.27
N ARG A 623 -20.63 32.03 19.69
CA ARG A 623 -19.65 31.08 19.13
C ARG A 623 -19.25 31.48 17.72
N GLN A 624 -18.26 30.79 17.17
CA GLN A 624 -17.75 31.01 15.81
C GLN A 624 -17.85 29.76 14.93
N ALA A 625 -17.73 29.96 13.62
CA ALA A 625 -17.84 28.90 12.62
C ALA A 625 -16.72 28.98 11.56
N PHE A 626 -16.28 27.81 11.09
CA PHE A 626 -15.47 27.66 9.87
C PHE A 626 -16.37 27.19 8.72
N ILE A 627 -16.13 27.71 7.51
CA ILE A 627 -16.72 27.21 6.25
C ILE A 627 -15.56 26.94 5.28
N VAL A 628 -15.38 25.68 4.89
CA VAL A 628 -14.24 25.22 4.11
C VAL A 628 -14.68 24.72 2.74
N TYR A 629 -14.04 25.23 1.69
CA TYR A 629 -14.26 24.86 0.29
C TYR A 629 -13.05 24.09 -0.28
N PRO A 630 -13.24 23.14 -1.21
CA PRO A 630 -12.15 22.41 -1.83
C PRO A 630 -11.36 23.31 -2.78
N LEU A 631 -10.08 22.98 -2.97
CA LEU A 631 -9.34 23.48 -4.12
C LEU A 631 -9.81 22.72 -5.36
N VAL A 632 -10.21 23.44 -6.42
CA VAL A 632 -10.47 22.82 -7.73
C VAL A 632 -9.15 22.28 -8.27
N SER A 633 -9.13 20.99 -8.61
CA SER A 633 -7.94 20.26 -9.03
C SER A 633 -7.52 20.62 -10.45
N THR A 634 -6.22 20.77 -10.69
CA THR A 634 -5.64 21.12 -12.01
C THR A 634 -5.93 20.10 -13.11
N GLU A 635 -6.40 18.90 -12.77
CA GLU A 635 -6.81 17.86 -13.74
C GLU A 635 -8.08 18.22 -14.53
N GLU A 636 -8.87 19.20 -14.06
CA GLU A 636 -10.05 19.72 -14.76
C GLU A 636 -9.71 20.92 -15.69
N VAL A 637 -8.42 21.30 -15.82
CA VAL A 637 -7.98 22.59 -16.41
C VAL A 637 -7.30 22.45 -17.80
N GLU A 638 -7.15 21.23 -18.35
CA GLU A 638 -6.46 21.02 -19.65
C GLU A 638 -7.11 21.66 -20.90
N GLU A 639 -8.28 22.33 -20.78
CA GLU A 639 -8.93 23.07 -21.88
C GLU A 639 -9.10 24.60 -21.65
N SER A 640 -8.48 25.21 -20.63
CA SER A 640 -8.47 26.69 -20.48
C SER A 640 -7.26 27.24 -19.70
N ASP A 641 -6.58 28.25 -20.23
CA ASP A 641 -5.37 28.90 -19.65
C ASP A 641 -5.59 29.68 -18.32
N ASP A 642 -6.84 29.78 -17.83
CA ASP A 642 -7.20 30.63 -16.68
C ASP A 642 -6.92 29.99 -15.31
N SER A 643 -5.67 30.09 -14.84
CA SER A 643 -5.22 29.68 -13.49
C SER A 643 -5.87 30.43 -12.30
N ASP A 644 -6.86 31.30 -12.56
CA ASP A 644 -7.53 32.13 -11.57
C ASP A 644 -8.87 31.59 -11.07
N GLN A 645 -9.50 30.64 -11.78
CA GLN A 645 -10.78 30.04 -11.38
C GLN A 645 -10.76 29.46 -9.95
N ILE A 646 -9.61 28.91 -9.54
CA ILE A 646 -9.34 28.34 -8.20
C ILE A 646 -9.58 29.37 -7.07
N THR A 647 -9.32 30.65 -7.34
CA THR A 647 -9.52 31.75 -6.38
C THR A 647 -11.00 32.15 -6.26
N ASN A 648 -11.73 32.05 -7.37
CA ASN A 648 -13.05 32.67 -7.53
C ASN A 648 -14.12 31.97 -6.69
N ALA A 649 -14.06 30.65 -6.48
CA ALA A 649 -15.07 29.93 -5.72
C ALA A 649 -15.20 30.44 -4.27
N ALA A 650 -14.09 30.49 -3.53
CA ALA A 650 -14.09 30.95 -2.14
C ALA A 650 -14.31 32.47 -2.02
N VAL A 651 -13.86 33.28 -2.99
CA VAL A 651 -14.10 34.74 -3.03
C VAL A 651 -15.56 35.06 -3.31
N ASN A 652 -16.18 34.37 -4.28
CA ASN A 652 -17.57 34.58 -4.66
C ASN A 652 -18.51 34.12 -3.54
N GLU A 653 -18.29 32.94 -2.96
CA GLU A 653 -19.10 32.47 -1.84
C GLU A 653 -18.83 33.28 -0.55
N HIS A 654 -17.62 33.78 -0.29
CA HIS A 654 -17.40 34.77 0.79
C HIS A 654 -18.24 36.03 0.59
N THR A 655 -18.17 36.63 -0.61
CA THR A 655 -18.95 37.82 -0.98
C THR A 655 -20.44 37.56 -0.75
N ARG A 656 -20.94 36.43 -1.24
CA ARG A 656 -22.34 36.00 -1.14
C ARG A 656 -22.78 35.71 0.29
N LEU A 657 -21.97 35.00 1.07
CA LEU A 657 -22.22 34.73 2.48
C LEU A 657 -22.31 36.04 3.27
N GLN A 658 -21.43 37.01 2.97
CA GLN A 658 -21.41 38.31 3.61
C GLN A 658 -22.58 39.23 3.20
N THR A 659 -23.16 39.09 1.99
CA THR A 659 -24.27 39.93 1.51
C THR A 659 -25.67 39.31 1.68
N GLU A 660 -25.84 38.01 1.36
CA GLU A 660 -27.14 37.34 1.30
C GLU A 660 -27.53 36.63 2.62
N ILE A 661 -26.57 35.99 3.30
CA ILE A 661 -26.87 34.95 4.30
C ILE A 661 -26.49 35.37 5.73
N PHE A 662 -25.35 36.05 5.90
CA PHE A 662 -24.76 36.45 7.17
C PHE A 662 -24.47 37.96 7.23
N SER A 663 -25.33 38.77 6.63
CA SER A 663 -25.19 40.23 6.49
C SER A 663 -25.14 41.03 7.81
N THR A 664 -25.47 40.40 8.94
CA THR A 664 -25.37 40.97 10.30
C THR A 664 -24.12 40.52 11.07
N ARG A 665 -23.20 39.80 10.41
CA ARG A 665 -22.03 39.14 11.02
C ARG A 665 -20.76 39.42 10.21
N THR A 666 -19.59 39.30 10.84
CA THR A 666 -18.31 39.51 10.17
C THR A 666 -17.78 38.21 9.56
N VAL A 667 -17.74 38.14 8.23
CA VAL A 667 -17.21 37.00 7.49
C VAL A 667 -15.79 37.31 7.01
N GLY A 668 -14.81 36.54 7.48
CA GLY A 668 -13.42 36.58 7.00
C GLY A 668 -13.19 35.62 5.83
N LEU A 669 -12.17 35.89 5.03
CA LEU A 669 -11.72 35.03 3.93
C LEU A 669 -10.23 34.68 4.10
N LEU A 670 -9.87 33.41 3.91
CA LEU A 670 -8.47 32.97 3.95
C LEU A 670 -8.19 31.96 2.82
N HIS A 671 -7.24 32.27 1.93
CA HIS A 671 -6.92 31.38 0.79
C HIS A 671 -5.42 31.26 0.50
N GLY A 672 -5.06 30.20 -0.26
CA GLY A 672 -3.67 29.83 -0.54
C GLY A 672 -2.81 30.96 -1.11
N LYS A 673 -3.35 31.72 -2.09
CA LYS A 673 -2.67 32.86 -2.75
C LYS A 673 -2.39 34.09 -1.86
N MET A 674 -2.93 34.22 -0.63
CA MET A 674 -2.68 35.39 0.24
C MET A 674 -1.26 35.40 0.83
N ARG A 675 -0.75 36.58 1.22
CA ARG A 675 0.56 36.71 1.88
C ARG A 675 0.52 36.09 3.30
N PRO A 676 1.64 35.59 3.85
CA PRO A 676 1.68 35.01 5.20
C PRO A 676 1.17 35.99 6.27
N GLU A 677 1.65 37.23 6.25
CA GLU A 677 1.26 38.31 7.16
C GLU A 677 -0.26 38.58 7.17
N GLU A 678 -0.91 38.50 6.00
CA GLU A 678 -2.36 38.68 5.85
C GLU A 678 -3.14 37.52 6.48
N LYS A 679 -2.67 36.27 6.26
CA LYS A 679 -3.26 35.06 6.86
C LYS A 679 -3.13 35.09 8.38
N ASP A 680 -1.97 35.48 8.88
CA ASP A 680 -1.69 35.59 10.31
C ASP A 680 -2.60 36.63 10.97
N GLN A 681 -2.73 37.83 10.36
CA GLN A 681 -3.62 38.88 10.84
C GLN A 681 -5.10 38.44 10.85
N ILE A 682 -5.58 37.77 9.79
CA ILE A 682 -6.97 37.28 9.70
C ILE A 682 -7.25 36.19 10.73
N MET A 683 -6.32 35.26 10.95
CA MET A 683 -6.43 34.24 11.99
C MET A 683 -6.36 34.82 13.40
N PHE A 684 -5.55 35.87 13.62
CA PHE A 684 -5.50 36.62 14.87
C PHE A 684 -6.83 37.36 15.14
N ASP A 685 -7.41 38.00 14.12
CA ASP A 685 -8.68 38.70 14.24
C ASP A 685 -9.88 37.74 14.43
N PHE A 686 -9.82 36.55 13.84
CA PHE A 686 -10.74 35.46 14.12
C PHE A 686 -10.56 34.93 15.56
N LYS A 687 -9.33 34.64 16.00
CA LYS A 687 -9.05 34.22 17.39
C LYS A 687 -9.53 35.22 18.44
N ASN A 688 -9.51 36.52 18.13
CA ASN A 688 -9.95 37.62 19.01
C ASN A 688 -11.44 38.01 18.84
N LYS A 689 -12.28 37.15 18.26
CA LYS A 689 -13.73 37.39 18.01
C LYS A 689 -14.07 38.67 17.19
N LYS A 690 -13.13 39.23 16.41
CA LYS A 690 -13.47 40.31 15.45
C LYS A 690 -14.18 39.77 14.21
N ILE A 691 -13.91 38.50 13.88
CA ILE A 691 -14.53 37.76 12.78
C ILE A 691 -15.42 36.66 13.39
N ASP A 692 -16.70 36.59 13.00
CA ASP A 692 -17.66 35.57 13.45
C ASP A 692 -17.51 34.24 12.68
N ILE A 693 -17.27 34.34 11.37
CA ILE A 693 -17.22 33.21 10.42
C ILE A 693 -15.94 33.30 9.59
N LEU A 694 -15.15 32.22 9.51
CA LEU A 694 -14.01 32.15 8.60
C LEU A 694 -14.31 31.25 7.39
N VAL A 695 -14.41 31.86 6.21
CA VAL A 695 -14.45 31.17 4.91
C VAL A 695 -13.02 30.88 4.46
N SER A 696 -12.71 29.64 4.10
CA SER A 696 -11.35 29.25 3.71
C SER A 696 -11.30 28.12 2.69
N THR A 697 -10.14 27.94 2.05
CA THR A 697 -9.76 26.65 1.44
C THR A 697 -8.99 25.79 2.46
N THR A 698 -8.28 24.74 2.01
CA THR A 698 -7.46 23.82 2.83
C THR A 698 -6.43 24.46 3.76
N VAL A 699 -6.15 25.76 3.68
CA VAL A 699 -5.11 26.44 4.48
C VAL A 699 -5.39 26.38 6.00
N VAL A 700 -6.65 26.21 6.43
CA VAL A 700 -7.04 25.97 7.84
C VAL A 700 -6.54 24.61 8.39
N GLU A 701 -5.92 23.76 7.56
CA GLU A 701 -5.19 22.57 8.02
C GLU A 701 -4.09 22.88 9.06
N VAL A 702 -3.56 24.11 9.15
CA VAL A 702 -2.39 24.43 10.00
C VAL A 702 -2.74 24.89 11.43
N GLY A 703 -2.22 24.16 12.43
CA GLY A 703 -1.86 24.65 13.76
C GLY A 703 -2.97 25.12 14.71
N VAL A 704 -3.58 26.27 14.42
CA VAL A 704 -4.19 27.19 15.40
C VAL A 704 -5.31 26.56 16.24
N ASP A 705 -5.35 26.96 17.52
CA ASP A 705 -6.42 26.67 18.47
C ASP A 705 -7.40 27.85 18.60
N ILE A 706 -8.69 27.57 18.46
CA ILE A 706 -9.79 28.54 18.61
C ILE A 706 -10.92 27.87 19.44
N PRO A 707 -10.86 27.92 20.78
CA PRO A 707 -11.80 27.20 21.65
C PRO A 707 -13.28 27.60 21.49
N ASN A 708 -13.55 28.79 20.94
CA ASN A 708 -14.89 29.32 20.69
C ASN A 708 -15.46 28.89 19.32
N ALA A 709 -14.68 28.22 18.47
CA ALA A 709 -15.15 27.67 17.19
C ALA A 709 -15.93 26.36 17.42
N SER A 710 -17.20 26.36 17.03
CA SER A 710 -18.18 25.32 17.37
C SER A 710 -18.76 24.58 16.17
N VAL A 711 -18.71 25.17 14.97
CA VAL A 711 -19.16 24.55 13.73
C VAL A 711 -18.02 24.52 12.72
N MET A 712 -17.78 23.34 12.14
CA MET A 712 -16.97 23.14 10.95
C MET A 712 -17.89 22.69 9.82
N LEU A 713 -18.14 23.57 8.85
CA LEU A 713 -18.84 23.22 7.60
C LEU A 713 -17.80 22.95 6.51
N ILE A 714 -17.91 21.80 5.85
CA ILE A 714 -17.08 21.44 4.70
C ILE A 714 -18.00 21.21 3.50
N GLU A 715 -17.92 22.13 2.53
CA GLU A 715 -18.58 22.05 1.23
C GLU A 715 -17.76 21.17 0.28
N GLY A 716 -18.40 20.51 -0.69
CA GLY A 716 -17.73 19.60 -1.62
C GLY A 716 -16.93 18.48 -0.93
N ALA A 717 -17.38 18.01 0.25
CA ALA A 717 -16.60 17.16 1.16
C ALA A 717 -16.04 15.87 0.50
N ASN A 718 -16.69 15.36 -0.55
CA ASN A 718 -16.25 14.22 -1.36
C ASN A 718 -14.93 14.45 -2.12
N ARG A 719 -14.48 15.71 -2.30
CA ARG A 719 -13.19 16.05 -2.95
C ARG A 719 -11.98 15.95 -2.00
N PHE A 720 -12.19 15.86 -0.69
CA PHE A 720 -11.12 15.79 0.33
C PHE A 720 -10.71 14.34 0.67
N GLY A 721 -9.50 14.16 1.23
CA GLY A 721 -9.08 12.89 1.86
C GLY A 721 -9.63 12.72 3.28
N LEU A 722 -9.74 11.49 3.78
CA LEU A 722 -10.19 11.25 5.16
C LEU A 722 -9.23 11.88 6.18
N ALA A 723 -7.91 11.84 5.92
CA ALA A 723 -6.92 12.50 6.78
C ALA A 723 -7.13 14.03 6.87
N GLN A 724 -7.52 14.68 5.76
CA GLN A 724 -7.81 16.12 5.72
C GLN A 724 -9.13 16.46 6.40
N LEU A 725 -10.21 15.69 6.12
CA LEU A 725 -11.50 15.83 6.81
C LEU A 725 -11.34 15.66 8.32
N HIS A 726 -10.48 14.72 8.75
CA HIS A 726 -10.13 14.51 10.15
C HIS A 726 -9.37 15.71 10.76
N GLN A 727 -8.33 16.23 10.09
CA GLN A 727 -7.64 17.46 10.53
C GLN A 727 -8.61 18.64 10.68
N LEU A 728 -9.51 18.84 9.71
CA LEU A 728 -10.51 19.91 9.73
C LEU A 728 -11.53 19.70 10.86
N ARG A 729 -12.02 18.48 11.10
CA ARG A 729 -12.84 18.16 12.29
C ARG A 729 -12.12 18.52 13.59
N GLY A 730 -10.81 18.28 13.67
CA GLY A 730 -9.95 18.64 14.82
C GLY A 730 -9.69 20.14 15.04
N ARG A 731 -10.21 21.02 14.17
CA ARG A 731 -10.19 22.49 14.36
C ARG A 731 -11.33 23.00 15.24
N VAL A 732 -12.37 22.20 15.47
CA VAL A 732 -13.47 22.46 16.42
C VAL A 732 -13.45 21.42 17.56
N GLY A 733 -14.31 21.60 18.58
CA GLY A 733 -14.32 20.67 19.73
C GLY A 733 -13.09 20.81 20.64
N ARG A 734 -12.66 22.06 20.88
CA ARG A 734 -11.53 22.41 21.75
C ARG A 734 -11.92 23.18 23.02
N GLY A 735 -13.03 23.90 23.00
CA GLY A 735 -13.66 24.46 24.21
C GLY A 735 -14.73 23.53 24.80
N ASN A 736 -15.37 24.00 25.88
CA ASN A 736 -16.40 23.25 26.63
C ASN A 736 -17.75 23.08 25.88
N HIS A 737 -17.86 23.56 24.65
CA HIS A 737 -19.11 23.56 23.88
C HIS A 737 -19.19 22.38 22.92
N LYS A 738 -20.34 21.69 22.93
CA LYS A 738 -20.65 20.63 21.96
C LYS A 738 -20.51 21.19 20.54
N SER A 739 -19.57 20.62 19.79
CA SER A 739 -19.21 21.08 18.45
C SER A 739 -19.73 20.15 17.35
N TYR A 740 -19.90 20.70 16.15
CA TYR A 740 -20.52 20.03 15.00
C TYR A 740 -19.58 20.06 13.79
N CYS A 741 -19.50 18.93 13.07
CA CYS A 741 -18.83 18.84 11.77
C CYS A 741 -19.86 18.44 10.72
N LEU A 742 -20.07 19.29 9.73
CA LEU A 742 -21.15 19.18 8.75
C LEU A 742 -20.53 19.02 7.36
N LEU A 743 -20.79 17.87 6.74
CA LEU A 743 -20.19 17.46 5.47
C LEU A 743 -21.25 17.54 4.37
N ILE A 744 -21.15 18.54 3.49
CA ILE A 744 -21.99 18.67 2.30
C ILE A 744 -21.17 18.15 1.11
N PRO A 745 -21.61 17.08 0.42
CA PRO A 745 -20.99 16.66 -0.83
C PRO A 745 -21.40 17.60 -1.98
N GLU A 746 -20.75 17.46 -3.13
CA GLU A 746 -20.99 18.30 -4.30
C GLU A 746 -22.33 17.99 -5.01
N ASN A 747 -22.70 16.71 -5.08
CA ASN A 747 -23.91 16.21 -5.74
C ASN A 747 -24.61 15.16 -4.86
N GLU A 748 -25.90 14.90 -5.10
CA GLU A 748 -26.68 13.94 -4.30
C GLU A 748 -26.15 12.50 -4.40
N ASP A 749 -25.72 12.05 -5.59
CA ASP A 749 -25.09 10.73 -5.78
C ASP A 749 -23.82 10.54 -4.89
N ALA A 750 -23.15 11.64 -4.52
CA ALA A 750 -21.97 11.62 -3.66
C ALA A 750 -22.30 11.58 -2.15
N VAL A 751 -23.59 11.65 -1.75
CA VAL A 751 -24.02 11.39 -0.36
C VAL A 751 -23.77 9.93 0.03
N GLU A 752 -23.84 8.99 -0.92
CA GLU A 752 -23.58 7.58 -0.64
C GLU A 752 -22.09 7.22 -0.49
N ASN A 753 -21.17 8.17 -0.71
CA ASN A 753 -19.73 7.96 -0.71
C ASN A 753 -19.24 7.30 0.61
N GLU A 754 -18.61 6.12 0.48
CA GLU A 754 -18.08 5.34 1.60
C GLU A 754 -17.15 6.15 2.51
N ARG A 755 -16.37 7.09 1.96
CA ARG A 755 -15.49 7.97 2.76
C ARG A 755 -16.29 8.82 3.74
N LEU A 756 -17.36 9.45 3.27
CA LEU A 756 -18.17 10.33 4.11
C LEU A 756 -18.90 9.54 5.20
N LYS A 757 -19.42 8.35 4.85
CA LYS A 757 -20.00 7.39 5.82
C LYS A 757 -18.98 7.00 6.90
N VAL A 758 -17.78 6.60 6.49
CA VAL A 758 -16.66 6.27 7.38
C VAL A 758 -16.26 7.43 8.30
N MET A 759 -16.24 8.67 7.78
CA MET A 759 -15.95 9.88 8.54
C MET A 759 -17.04 10.22 9.58
N GLN A 760 -18.30 9.84 9.33
CA GLN A 760 -19.40 9.94 10.29
C GLN A 760 -19.40 8.79 11.32
N GLU A 761 -19.00 7.58 10.93
CA GLU A 761 -18.96 6.38 11.79
C GLU A 761 -17.95 6.47 12.95
N THR A 762 -16.76 7.03 12.71
CA THR A 762 -15.67 7.03 13.72
C THR A 762 -15.05 8.40 13.97
N ASN A 763 -14.73 8.63 15.25
CA ASN A 763 -13.95 9.77 15.69
C ASN A 763 -12.43 9.51 15.67
N ASP A 764 -12.01 8.25 15.64
CA ASP A 764 -10.60 7.82 15.69
C ASP A 764 -9.87 8.08 14.36
N GLY A 765 -8.86 8.96 14.39
CA GLY A 765 -8.03 9.28 13.23
C GLY A 765 -7.17 8.13 12.69
N PHE A 766 -6.79 7.14 13.51
CA PHE A 766 -5.98 5.99 13.07
C PHE A 766 -6.83 5.08 12.17
N VAL A 767 -8.06 4.76 12.59
CA VAL A 767 -9.02 3.99 11.78
C VAL A 767 -9.39 4.73 10.48
N LEU A 768 -9.48 6.06 10.52
CA LEU A 768 -9.70 6.86 9.31
C LEU A 768 -8.50 6.80 8.36
N ALA A 769 -7.27 6.90 8.87
CA ALA A 769 -6.06 6.85 8.05
C ALA A 769 -5.84 5.47 7.40
N GLU A 770 -6.13 4.37 8.10
CA GLU A 770 -6.07 3.02 7.53
C GLU A 770 -7.07 2.85 6.38
N LYS A 771 -8.31 3.36 6.56
CA LYS A 771 -9.33 3.36 5.51
C LYS A 771 -8.98 4.30 4.34
N ASP A 772 -8.35 5.45 4.58
CA ASP A 772 -7.90 6.38 3.53
C ASP A 772 -6.82 5.71 2.66
N LEU A 773 -5.81 5.13 3.30
CA LEU A 773 -4.68 4.47 2.63
C LEU A 773 -5.12 3.21 1.87
N ALA A 774 -6.10 2.45 2.39
CA ALA A 774 -6.71 1.32 1.69
C ALA A 774 -7.48 1.73 0.42
N GLN A 775 -8.06 2.94 0.38
CA GLN A 775 -8.86 3.42 -0.75
C GLN A 775 -8.13 4.32 -1.75
N ARG A 776 -7.09 5.05 -1.30
CA ARG A 776 -6.24 5.90 -2.17
C ARG A 776 -5.00 5.17 -2.67
N GLY A 777 -4.49 4.19 -1.90
CA GLY A 777 -3.14 3.68 -2.07
C GLY A 777 -2.08 4.68 -1.58
N PRO A 778 -0.79 4.28 -1.58
CA PRO A 778 0.27 5.05 -0.91
C PRO A 778 0.74 6.32 -1.61
N GLY A 779 0.39 6.55 -2.89
CA GLY A 779 0.94 7.65 -3.68
C GLY A 779 0.76 9.04 -3.07
N ASP A 780 -0.44 9.33 -2.57
CA ASP A 780 -0.78 10.63 -1.95
C ASP A 780 0.05 10.94 -0.70
N PHE A 781 0.42 9.92 0.09
CA PHE A 781 1.18 10.08 1.34
C PHE A 781 2.68 10.29 1.11
N LEU A 782 3.22 9.77 0.01
CA LEU A 782 4.64 9.87 -0.36
C LEU A 782 4.95 11.18 -1.10
N GLY A 783 3.99 11.67 -1.87
CA GLY A 783 4.10 12.88 -2.67
C GLY A 783 5.03 12.72 -3.89
N ASN A 784 4.76 13.50 -4.93
CA ASN A 784 5.49 13.45 -6.21
C ASN A 784 6.92 14.02 -6.17
N ARG A 785 7.63 13.91 -5.03
CA ARG A 785 8.98 14.46 -4.79
C ARG A 785 9.95 13.54 -4.04
N GLN A 786 9.54 12.40 -3.48
CA GLN A 786 10.47 11.40 -2.94
C GLN A 786 11.03 10.49 -4.05
N SER A 787 11.62 11.12 -5.08
CA SER A 787 12.15 10.46 -6.27
C SER A 787 13.49 9.77 -5.99
N GLY A 788 13.44 8.57 -5.43
CA GLY A 788 14.62 7.74 -5.17
C GLY A 788 14.34 6.24 -5.24
N TYR A 789 13.29 5.75 -4.57
CA TYR A 789 13.13 4.30 -4.37
C TYR A 789 11.69 3.75 -4.46
N MET A 790 10.65 4.56 -4.24
CA MET A 790 9.31 4.03 -3.89
C MET A 790 8.37 3.66 -5.05
N ASP A 791 8.91 3.33 -6.22
CA ASP A 791 8.15 2.76 -7.35
C ASP A 791 7.97 1.24 -7.17
N LEU A 792 7.34 0.85 -6.04
CA LEU A 792 7.00 -0.55 -5.71
C LEU A 792 6.09 -1.12 -6.81
N ARG A 793 6.55 -2.17 -7.50
CA ARG A 793 5.90 -2.66 -8.73
C ARG A 793 4.85 -3.73 -8.44
N LEU A 794 5.03 -4.50 -7.36
CA LEU A 794 4.08 -5.53 -6.90
C LEU A 794 3.78 -5.45 -5.40
N ALA A 795 4.72 -4.98 -4.58
CA ALA A 795 4.51 -4.89 -3.14
C ALA A 795 3.39 -3.92 -2.75
N ASN A 796 2.49 -4.37 -1.88
CA ASN A 796 1.48 -3.53 -1.26
C ASN A 796 1.98 -3.06 0.12
N ILE A 797 2.13 -1.75 0.31
CA ILE A 797 2.50 -1.16 1.61
C ILE A 797 1.49 -1.53 2.71
N MET A 798 0.24 -1.86 2.38
CA MET A 798 -0.74 -2.32 3.38
C MET A 798 -0.47 -3.71 3.97
N ASP A 799 0.44 -4.51 3.40
CA ASP A 799 0.79 -5.82 3.97
C ASP A 799 1.80 -5.68 5.12
N VAL A 800 1.28 -5.28 6.29
CA VAL A 800 2.03 -5.16 7.55
C VAL A 800 2.80 -6.44 7.87
N LYS A 801 2.25 -7.63 7.55
CA LYS A 801 2.90 -8.92 7.86
C LYS A 801 4.11 -9.17 6.98
N LEU A 802 4.01 -8.83 5.70
CA LEU A 802 5.14 -8.89 4.77
C LEU A 802 6.23 -7.88 5.17
N ILE A 803 5.85 -6.66 5.58
CA ILE A 803 6.78 -5.63 6.07
C ILE A 803 7.50 -6.07 7.36
N GLU A 804 6.77 -6.55 8.36
CA GLU A 804 7.34 -7.01 9.63
C GLU A 804 8.29 -8.19 9.41
N LYS A 805 7.87 -9.20 8.64
CA LYS A 805 8.73 -10.34 8.24
C LYS A 805 9.99 -9.87 7.49
N ALA A 806 9.85 -8.95 6.54
CA ALA A 806 10.99 -8.42 5.78
C ALA A 806 11.98 -7.65 6.69
N ARG A 807 11.45 -6.88 7.64
CA ARG A 807 12.24 -6.14 8.65
C ARG A 807 12.97 -7.07 9.60
N GLU A 808 12.32 -8.14 10.08
CA GLU A 808 12.95 -9.18 10.91
C GLU A 808 14.15 -9.83 10.19
N PHE A 809 13.98 -10.22 8.91
CA PHE A 809 15.07 -10.78 8.13
C PHE A 809 16.22 -9.77 7.93
N ALA A 810 15.91 -8.52 7.57
CA ALA A 810 16.92 -7.47 7.40
C ALA A 810 17.68 -7.15 8.71
N GLN A 811 17.00 -7.11 9.85
CA GLN A 811 17.62 -6.98 11.17
C GLN A 811 18.54 -8.19 11.47
N SER A 812 18.08 -9.43 11.25
CA SER A 812 18.84 -10.65 11.55
C SER A 812 20.11 -10.86 10.70
N ILE A 813 20.23 -10.14 9.58
CA ILE A 813 21.46 -10.02 8.79
C ILE A 813 22.38 -9.00 9.45
N PHE A 814 21.85 -7.80 9.74
CA PHE A 814 22.62 -6.70 10.33
C PHE A 814 23.15 -6.97 11.75
N GLU A 815 22.52 -7.88 12.50
CA GLU A 815 23.03 -8.39 13.78
C GLU A 815 24.30 -9.25 13.63
N LYS A 816 24.47 -9.93 12.49
CA LYS A 816 25.59 -10.87 12.24
C LYS A 816 26.71 -10.25 11.41
N ASP A 817 26.33 -9.43 10.43
CA ASP A 817 27.24 -8.81 9.47
C ASP A 817 26.93 -7.31 9.36
N PRO A 818 27.47 -6.48 10.27
CA PRO A 818 27.04 -5.10 10.43
C PRO A 818 27.20 -4.19 9.21
N ASP A 819 28.18 -4.47 8.36
CA ASP A 819 28.51 -3.68 7.18
C ASP A 819 28.38 -4.51 5.87
N LEU A 820 27.70 -5.66 5.91
CA LEU A 820 27.40 -6.56 4.77
C LEU A 820 28.66 -7.03 4.00
N ASN A 821 29.70 -7.48 4.73
CA ASN A 821 30.99 -7.88 4.16
C ASN A 821 31.16 -9.39 3.91
N ALA A 822 30.28 -10.24 4.46
CA ALA A 822 30.34 -11.69 4.23
C ALA A 822 30.04 -12.04 2.77
N GLU A 823 30.67 -13.10 2.25
CA GLU A 823 30.51 -13.53 0.85
C GLU A 823 29.03 -13.78 0.48
N GLU A 824 28.25 -14.34 1.40
CA GLU A 824 26.80 -14.60 1.22
C GLU A 824 25.92 -13.33 1.18
N HIS A 825 26.47 -12.15 1.49
CA HIS A 825 25.75 -10.87 1.46
C HIS A 825 26.25 -9.90 0.36
N GLN A 826 27.28 -10.26 -0.42
CA GLN A 826 27.89 -9.33 -1.38
C GLN A 826 26.94 -8.88 -2.51
N GLU A 827 26.10 -9.77 -3.05
CA GLU A 827 25.10 -9.39 -4.06
C GLU A 827 23.98 -8.53 -3.43
N ILE A 828 23.58 -8.80 -2.18
CA ILE A 828 22.64 -7.97 -1.42
C ILE A 828 23.21 -6.54 -1.27
N LYS A 829 24.48 -6.41 -0.87
CA LYS A 829 25.19 -5.13 -0.76
C LYS A 829 25.35 -4.41 -2.10
N HIS A 830 25.60 -5.15 -3.18
CA HIS A 830 25.66 -4.59 -4.53
C HIS A 830 24.31 -3.98 -4.95
N ILE A 831 23.21 -4.71 -4.74
CA ILE A 831 21.85 -4.24 -5.05
C ILE A 831 21.45 -3.05 -4.15
N LEU A 832 21.76 -3.13 -2.85
CA LEU A 832 21.55 -2.04 -1.90
C LEU A 832 22.25 -0.75 -2.37
N ASN A 833 23.54 -0.83 -2.72
CA ASN A 833 24.30 0.32 -3.20
C ASN A 833 23.89 0.82 -4.60
N HIS A 834 23.31 -0.05 -5.43
CA HIS A 834 22.81 0.34 -6.75
C HIS A 834 21.57 1.25 -6.63
N TYR A 835 20.65 0.90 -5.72
CA TYR A 835 19.42 1.67 -5.50
C TYR A 835 19.58 2.80 -4.47
N TRP A 836 20.22 2.57 -3.31
CA TRP A 836 20.66 3.63 -2.40
C TRP A 836 22.07 4.09 -2.75
N LYS A 837 22.14 5.12 -3.58
CA LYS A 837 23.36 5.94 -3.68
C LYS A 837 23.59 6.66 -2.35
N THR A 838 24.73 6.36 -1.74
CA THR A 838 25.17 6.96 -0.47
C THR A 838 25.19 8.48 -0.55
N GLY A 839 24.28 9.15 0.15
CA GLY A 839 24.23 10.61 0.30
C GLY A 839 23.16 11.36 -0.51
N THR A 840 22.30 10.70 -1.29
CA THR A 840 21.20 11.39 -2.01
C THR A 840 19.80 10.85 -1.74
N GLY A 841 19.68 9.64 -1.17
CA GLY A 841 18.40 8.97 -0.91
C GLY A 841 17.98 9.07 0.56
N ASP A 842 17.89 10.28 1.08
CA ASP A 842 17.43 10.55 2.44
C ASP A 842 15.88 10.52 2.40
N ILE A 843 15.29 9.41 2.87
CA ILE A 843 13.84 9.11 2.73
C ILE A 843 12.99 9.89 3.75
N SER A 844 13.61 10.41 4.80
CA SER A 844 12.98 10.96 5.99
C SER A 844 13.43 12.38 6.32
#